data_AF-A0A1H0QD44-F1
#
_entry.id   AF-A0A1H0QD44-F1
#
_cell.length_a   1.000
_cell.length_b   1.000
_cell.length_c   1.000
_cell.angle_alpha   90.00
_cell.angle_beta   90.00
_cell.angle_gamma   90.00
#
_symmetry.space_group_name_H-M   'P 1'
#
loop_
_entity.id
_entity.type
_entity.pdbx_description
1 polymer ?
#
loop_
_entity_poly.entity_id
_entity_poly.type
_entity_poly.pdbx_seq_one_letter_code
_entity_poly.pdbx_strand_id
1 'polypeptide(L)'
;MRVVVLVSGSGSLLQAVLDAATDPNYPVRIVAVGADRSGTTGLERADSAGIPTFTCRVSDHPNREEWDRALAEECAAHQPDLVVSAGFMKLVGPDFLARFGGRYLNSHPALLPSFPGMHGVRDALEYGVRVTGCTLFVVDEGVDTGPILAQQAVEVLPGDDEESLHERIKAVERRTLVRTLERLATHGWTVRGRKVSIGVTANSQQQRRPVHRALIGVSDKAGLLELATGLHAAGVEIVSTGGTARTISAAGVPVTPVEELTGFPEALDGRVKTLHPRVHAGLLADQRKPEHVEQLAELDISPFDLLVVNLYPFNRAVASGAAPEEVVDNIDIGGPAMVRAAAKNHANTAVVVDPNNYEWVVERVRAGGFSEAERAELAAAAFRHTASYDVAVAGWMTGRTAAEEETFPGWSGETWERRSALRYGENPHQPAALYVSGGEAVGLAAAAQLHGKEMSYNNYVDADAAWRAAHDHRRTCVAVVKHANPCGIAVSDADDVAEAHRKAHQCDPVSAFGGVIATNREVSVAMAEQIAEVFTEVVVAPGYAEGALEVLQRKKNVRILTAQPPQSGRVEMRAISGGLLMQGADEIDADGDDPSNWTLACGDPVDEATLRDLEFAWRTCRAVKSNAILLADDEATVGVGMGQVNRVDSARLAVSRAGERAAGSVAASDAFFPFPDGLRVLLDAGVRAVVQPGGSVRDEEVTEAARAAGVPLYLTGTRHFAH
;
A
#
# COMPACT_ATOMS: atom_id res chain seq x y z
N MET A 1 15.97 -34.47 -14.62
CA MET A 1 15.66 -33.32 -15.50
C MET A 1 16.54 -33.38 -16.74
N ARG A 2 15.95 -33.38 -17.94
CA ARG A 2 16.59 -33.39 -19.26
C ARG A 2 16.93 -31.96 -19.69
N VAL A 3 18.20 -31.70 -19.99
CA VAL A 3 18.67 -30.35 -20.32
C VAL A 3 19.33 -30.31 -21.70
N VAL A 4 18.94 -29.33 -22.52
CA VAL A 4 19.72 -28.94 -23.72
C VAL A 4 20.58 -27.75 -23.35
N VAL A 5 21.87 -27.78 -23.69
CA VAL A 5 22.81 -26.70 -23.43
C VAL A 5 23.22 -26.03 -24.74
N LEU A 6 23.11 -24.71 -24.82
CA LEU A 6 23.52 -23.90 -25.98
C LEU A 6 24.84 -23.19 -25.68
N VAL A 7 25.80 -23.25 -26.61
CA VAL A 7 27.15 -22.69 -26.46
C VAL A 7 27.64 -21.96 -27.71
N SER A 8 28.51 -20.95 -27.54
CA SER A 8 29.19 -20.29 -28.68
C SER A 8 30.72 -20.31 -28.62
N GLY A 9 31.30 -20.80 -27.51
CA GLY A 9 32.73 -20.69 -27.23
C GLY A 9 33.31 -21.92 -26.53
N SER A 10 34.11 -21.67 -25.48
CA SER A 10 34.92 -22.71 -24.82
C SER A 10 34.13 -23.81 -24.10
N GLY A 11 32.85 -23.54 -23.77
CA GLY A 11 31.97 -24.48 -23.06
C GLY A 11 32.37 -24.72 -21.61
N SER A 12 32.99 -23.75 -20.92
CA SER A 12 33.42 -23.93 -19.51
C SER A 12 32.23 -24.13 -18.54
N LEU A 13 31.09 -23.49 -18.80
CA LEU A 13 29.84 -23.72 -18.06
C LEU A 13 29.24 -25.10 -18.37
N LEU A 14 29.28 -25.53 -19.64
CA LEU A 14 28.91 -26.89 -20.03
C LEU A 14 29.77 -27.93 -19.31
N GLN A 15 31.10 -27.74 -19.26
CA GLN A 15 32.00 -28.65 -18.55
C GLN A 15 31.64 -28.78 -17.08
N ALA A 16 31.29 -27.68 -16.40
CA ALA A 16 30.89 -27.75 -14.99
C ALA A 16 29.65 -28.64 -14.77
N VAL A 17 28.68 -28.58 -15.68
CA VAL A 17 27.47 -29.43 -15.61
C VAL A 17 27.79 -30.87 -15.98
N LEU A 18 28.68 -31.11 -16.96
CA LEU A 18 29.19 -32.44 -17.31
C LEU A 18 29.89 -33.10 -16.11
N ASP A 19 30.79 -32.37 -15.46
CA ASP A 19 31.53 -32.85 -14.29
C ASP A 19 30.58 -33.20 -13.15
N ALA A 20 29.57 -32.36 -12.88
CA ALA A 20 28.54 -32.63 -11.89
C ALA A 20 27.70 -33.86 -12.23
N ALA A 21 27.39 -34.07 -13.52
CA ALA A 21 26.64 -35.23 -13.99
C ALA A 21 27.41 -36.56 -13.91
N THR A 22 28.69 -36.56 -13.53
CA THR A 22 29.43 -37.79 -13.19
C THR A 22 28.99 -38.39 -11.85
N ASP A 23 28.41 -37.58 -10.96
CA ASP A 23 27.77 -38.08 -9.73
C ASP A 23 26.41 -38.69 -10.07
N PRO A 24 26.18 -40.00 -9.80
CA PRO A 24 24.90 -40.65 -10.08
C PRO A 24 23.71 -40.05 -9.33
N ASN A 25 23.93 -39.27 -8.27
CA ASN A 25 22.89 -38.58 -7.53
C ASN A 25 22.54 -37.20 -8.10
N TYR A 26 23.32 -36.68 -9.04
CA TYR A 26 23.04 -35.39 -9.65
C TYR A 26 21.80 -35.51 -10.57
N PRO A 27 20.70 -34.79 -10.31
CA PRO A 27 19.39 -35.07 -10.91
C PRO A 27 19.22 -34.54 -12.34
N VAL A 28 20.31 -34.13 -13.00
CA VAL A 28 20.32 -33.47 -14.30
C VAL A 28 21.05 -34.31 -15.32
N ARG A 29 20.42 -34.50 -16.48
CA ARG A 29 21.00 -35.20 -17.63
C ARG A 29 21.01 -34.25 -18.83
N ILE A 30 22.19 -33.98 -19.35
CA ILE A 30 22.34 -33.25 -20.62
C ILE A 30 21.94 -34.22 -21.75
N VAL A 31 20.97 -33.82 -22.58
CA VAL A 31 20.41 -34.65 -23.66
C VAL A 31 20.88 -34.23 -25.05
N ALA A 32 21.31 -32.96 -25.21
CA ALA A 32 22.04 -32.49 -26.38
C ALA A 32 22.80 -31.19 -26.08
N VAL A 33 23.80 -30.91 -26.90
CA VAL A 33 24.51 -29.62 -26.92
C VAL A 33 24.41 -28.98 -28.30
N GLY A 34 23.85 -27.78 -28.35
CA GLY A 34 23.71 -26.99 -29.56
C GLY A 34 24.73 -25.86 -29.62
N ALA A 35 25.22 -25.52 -30.81
CA ALA A 35 26.07 -24.36 -31.01
C ALA A 35 25.63 -23.48 -32.18
N ASP A 36 25.93 -22.18 -32.11
CA ASP A 36 25.67 -21.21 -33.19
C ASP A 36 26.74 -21.25 -34.29
N ARG A 37 27.77 -22.08 -34.14
CA ARG A 37 28.90 -22.25 -35.07
C ARG A 37 29.56 -23.62 -34.88
N SER A 38 30.13 -24.14 -35.96
CA SER A 38 30.89 -25.40 -35.96
C SER A 38 32.28 -25.23 -35.32
N GLY A 39 32.86 -26.34 -34.84
CA GLY A 39 34.25 -26.36 -34.35
C GLY A 39 34.48 -25.56 -33.06
N THR A 40 33.46 -25.43 -32.21
CA THR A 40 33.65 -24.86 -30.88
C THR A 40 34.17 -25.92 -29.92
N THR A 41 35.05 -25.53 -28.99
CA THR A 41 35.51 -26.43 -27.91
C THR A 41 34.34 -26.94 -27.06
N GLY A 42 33.24 -26.18 -26.98
CA GLY A 42 32.01 -26.65 -26.33
C GLY A 42 31.43 -27.92 -26.98
N LEU A 43 31.42 -28.01 -28.31
CA LEU A 43 30.99 -29.22 -29.02
C LEU A 43 31.96 -30.38 -28.80
N GLU A 44 33.27 -30.12 -28.85
CA GLU A 44 34.30 -31.15 -28.60
C GLU A 44 34.18 -31.77 -27.20
N ARG A 45 33.82 -30.97 -26.18
CA ARG A 45 33.54 -31.44 -24.82
C ARG A 45 32.31 -32.34 -24.77
N ALA A 46 31.24 -31.98 -25.49
CA ALA A 46 30.03 -32.78 -25.57
C ALA A 46 30.26 -34.13 -26.28
N ASP A 47 30.98 -34.11 -27.40
CA ASP A 47 31.35 -35.31 -28.15
C ASP A 47 32.22 -36.25 -27.29
N SER A 48 33.20 -35.69 -26.57
CA SER A 48 34.05 -36.43 -25.64
C SER A 48 33.27 -37.07 -24.48
N ALA A 49 32.14 -36.48 -24.09
CA ALA A 49 31.21 -37.00 -23.09
C ALA A 49 30.13 -37.92 -23.69
N GLY A 50 30.15 -38.19 -25.00
CA GLY A 50 29.17 -39.03 -25.69
C GLY A 50 27.77 -38.41 -25.77
N ILE A 51 27.67 -37.08 -25.76
CA ILE A 51 26.40 -36.37 -25.81
C ILE A 51 26.09 -35.94 -27.26
N PRO A 52 24.85 -36.13 -27.75
CA PRO A 52 24.45 -35.66 -29.06
C PRO A 52 24.72 -34.15 -29.25
N THR A 53 25.30 -33.79 -30.38
CA THR A 53 25.61 -32.41 -30.76
C THR A 53 24.84 -31.98 -32.00
N PHE A 54 24.48 -30.69 -32.06
CA PHE A 54 23.95 -30.07 -33.27
C PHE A 54 24.52 -28.66 -33.46
N THR A 55 24.51 -28.17 -34.70
CA THR A 55 24.95 -26.82 -35.04
C THR A 55 23.83 -26.12 -35.80
N CYS A 56 23.39 -24.96 -35.29
CA CYS A 56 22.35 -24.14 -35.91
C CYS A 56 22.88 -22.72 -36.13
N ARG A 57 23.54 -22.49 -37.27
CA ARG A 57 24.15 -21.20 -37.61
C ARG A 57 23.08 -20.27 -38.17
N VAL A 58 23.09 -19.01 -37.73
CA VAL A 58 22.22 -17.96 -38.29
C VAL A 58 22.38 -17.83 -39.82
N SER A 59 23.61 -18.03 -40.34
CA SER A 59 23.93 -17.95 -41.77
C SER A 59 23.29 -19.04 -42.62
N ASP A 60 22.83 -20.14 -42.00
CA ASP A 60 22.27 -21.28 -42.72
C ASP A 60 20.77 -21.09 -43.02
N HIS A 61 20.17 -19.98 -42.55
CA HIS A 61 18.76 -19.67 -42.71
C HIS A 61 18.55 -18.32 -43.43
N PRO A 62 17.47 -18.16 -44.21
CA PRO A 62 17.17 -16.95 -44.97
C PRO A 62 17.01 -15.68 -44.12
N ASN A 63 16.50 -15.82 -42.89
CA ASN A 63 16.25 -14.71 -41.97
C ASN A 63 16.29 -15.18 -40.50
N ARG A 64 16.22 -14.22 -39.58
CA ARG A 64 16.28 -14.48 -38.13
C ARG A 64 15.09 -15.27 -37.60
N GLU A 65 13.90 -15.07 -38.16
CA GLU A 65 12.68 -15.76 -37.73
C GLU A 65 12.74 -17.25 -38.07
N GLU A 66 13.20 -17.59 -39.28
CA GLU A 66 13.39 -18.98 -39.69
C GLU A 66 14.50 -19.67 -38.91
N TRP A 67 15.61 -18.96 -38.60
CA TRP A 67 16.64 -19.49 -37.70
C TRP A 67 16.11 -19.74 -36.29
N ASP A 68 15.29 -18.83 -35.75
CA ASP A 68 14.73 -18.96 -34.41
C ASP A 68 13.81 -20.18 -34.30
N ARG A 69 12.95 -20.39 -35.31
CA ARG A 69 12.10 -21.57 -35.42
C ARG A 69 12.91 -22.86 -35.56
N ALA A 70 13.94 -22.87 -36.41
CA ALA A 70 14.79 -24.04 -36.59
C ALA A 70 15.55 -24.39 -35.31
N LEU A 71 16.10 -23.39 -34.60
CA LEU A 71 16.75 -23.60 -33.30
C LEU A 71 15.76 -24.16 -32.27
N ALA A 72 14.51 -23.68 -32.26
CA ALA A 72 13.48 -24.19 -31.38
C ALA A 72 13.11 -25.64 -31.68
N GLU A 73 13.00 -26.00 -32.97
CA GLU A 73 12.70 -27.36 -33.44
C GLU A 73 13.83 -28.34 -33.10
N GLU A 74 15.08 -27.96 -33.35
CA GLU A 74 16.26 -28.77 -33.00
C GLU A 74 16.33 -29.04 -31.49
N CYS A 75 16.22 -27.98 -30.66
CA CYS A 75 16.14 -28.15 -29.21
C CYS A 75 14.99 -29.07 -28.80
N ALA A 76 13.82 -28.94 -29.44
CA ALA A 76 12.64 -29.73 -29.09
C ALA A 76 12.72 -31.20 -29.50
N ALA A 77 13.46 -31.54 -30.56
CA ALA A 77 13.70 -32.92 -30.99
C ALA A 77 14.33 -33.76 -29.87
N HIS A 78 15.09 -33.13 -28.98
CA HIS A 78 15.70 -33.76 -27.82
C HIS A 78 14.82 -33.80 -26.56
N GLN A 79 13.57 -33.33 -26.63
CA GLN A 79 12.59 -33.30 -25.54
C GLN A 79 13.17 -32.79 -24.18
N PRO A 80 13.73 -31.57 -24.11
CA PRO A 80 14.24 -31.01 -22.87
C PRO A 80 13.12 -30.59 -21.93
N ASP A 81 13.37 -30.80 -20.63
CA ASP A 81 12.61 -30.15 -19.56
C ASP A 81 13.02 -28.67 -19.43
N LEU A 82 14.30 -28.37 -19.71
CA LEU A 82 14.92 -27.05 -19.60
C LEU A 82 15.98 -26.84 -20.69
N VAL A 83 16.07 -25.61 -21.22
CA VAL A 83 17.18 -25.18 -22.08
C VAL A 83 18.07 -24.20 -21.31
N VAL A 84 19.39 -24.30 -21.47
CA VAL A 84 20.37 -23.43 -20.80
C VAL A 84 21.30 -22.80 -21.83
N SER A 85 21.33 -21.47 -21.87
CA SER A 85 22.41 -20.72 -22.51
C SER A 85 23.63 -20.69 -21.60
N ALA A 86 24.69 -21.36 -22.04
CA ALA A 86 25.96 -21.47 -21.36
C ALA A 86 27.03 -20.69 -22.14
N GLY A 87 26.84 -19.37 -22.25
CA GLY A 87 27.65 -18.49 -23.10
C GLY A 87 27.27 -18.59 -24.58
N PHE A 88 25.96 -18.63 -24.86
CA PHE A 88 25.42 -18.58 -26.22
C PHE A 88 25.25 -17.12 -26.66
N MET A 89 25.97 -16.72 -27.70
CA MET A 89 26.11 -15.30 -28.11
C MET A 89 25.05 -14.85 -29.13
N LYS A 90 23.87 -15.47 -29.10
CA LYS A 90 22.74 -15.12 -29.99
C LYS A 90 21.48 -14.91 -29.17
N LEU A 91 20.82 -13.78 -29.41
CA LEU A 91 19.46 -13.55 -28.93
C LEU A 91 18.50 -14.49 -29.67
N VAL A 92 17.63 -15.14 -28.90
CA VAL A 92 16.49 -15.92 -29.39
C VAL A 92 15.29 -15.01 -29.62
N GLY A 93 14.36 -15.43 -30.45
CA GLY A 93 13.17 -14.70 -30.85
C GLY A 93 11.87 -15.29 -30.29
N PRO A 94 10.72 -14.78 -30.76
CA PRO A 94 9.40 -15.14 -30.25
C PRO A 94 9.03 -16.62 -30.46
N ASP A 95 9.47 -17.26 -31.55
CA ASP A 95 9.14 -18.66 -31.83
C ASP A 95 9.82 -19.59 -30.80
N PHE A 96 11.07 -19.30 -30.45
CA PHE A 96 11.80 -20.02 -29.42
C PHE A 96 11.23 -19.78 -28.02
N LEU A 97 10.91 -18.52 -27.69
CA LEU A 97 10.32 -18.16 -26.40
C LEU A 97 8.89 -18.68 -26.23
N ALA A 98 8.11 -18.79 -27.31
CA ALA A 98 6.80 -19.44 -27.26
C ALA A 98 6.90 -20.91 -26.82
N ARG A 99 8.00 -21.58 -27.16
CA ARG A 99 8.22 -23.01 -26.86
C ARG A 99 8.91 -23.25 -25.52
N PHE A 100 9.88 -22.43 -25.18
CA PHE A 100 10.76 -22.61 -24.01
C PHE A 100 10.71 -21.46 -23.00
N GLY A 101 9.87 -20.43 -23.21
CA GLY A 101 9.65 -19.36 -22.25
C GLY A 101 9.25 -19.90 -20.88
N GLY A 102 9.87 -19.37 -19.82
CA GLY A 102 9.74 -19.92 -18.46
C GLY A 102 10.61 -21.18 -18.19
N ARG A 103 11.20 -21.77 -19.22
CA ARG A 103 12.06 -22.97 -19.19
C ARG A 103 13.36 -22.79 -19.99
N TYR A 104 13.78 -21.54 -20.22
CA TYR A 104 15.03 -21.17 -20.87
C TYR A 104 15.83 -20.25 -19.95
N LEU A 105 17.04 -20.67 -19.57
CA LEU A 105 17.89 -19.93 -18.64
C LEU A 105 19.09 -19.34 -19.37
N ASN A 106 19.55 -18.19 -18.90
CA ASN A 106 20.86 -17.65 -19.25
C ASN A 106 21.66 -17.34 -18.00
N SER A 107 22.98 -17.38 -18.15
CA SER A 107 23.93 -16.90 -17.15
C SER A 107 24.61 -15.65 -17.67
N HIS A 108 24.67 -14.62 -16.83
CA HIS A 108 25.25 -13.33 -17.15
C HIS A 108 26.38 -12.97 -16.16
N PRO A 109 27.58 -12.59 -16.62
CA PRO A 109 28.74 -12.31 -15.77
C PRO A 109 28.69 -10.90 -15.14
N ALA A 110 27.53 -10.48 -14.64
CA ALA A 110 27.37 -9.31 -13.77
C ALA A 110 26.13 -9.47 -12.87
N LEU A 111 25.98 -8.61 -11.87
CA LEU A 111 24.75 -8.51 -11.08
C LEU A 111 23.70 -7.67 -11.83
N LEU A 112 22.66 -8.33 -12.34
CA LEU A 112 21.49 -7.66 -12.91
C LEU A 112 20.61 -7.06 -11.80
N PRO A 113 19.94 -5.92 -12.05
CA PRO A 113 19.81 -5.21 -13.32
C PRO A 113 20.93 -4.20 -13.63
N SER A 114 22.03 -4.14 -12.87
CA SER A 114 22.98 -3.02 -12.92
C SER A 114 23.82 -2.93 -14.20
N PHE A 115 24.25 -4.06 -14.77
CA PHE A 115 25.13 -4.09 -15.95
C PHE A 115 24.65 -5.11 -17.00
N PRO A 116 23.50 -4.87 -17.67
CA PRO A 116 22.99 -5.76 -18.72
C PRO A 116 23.79 -5.62 -20.02
N GLY A 117 23.67 -6.59 -20.93
CA GLY A 117 24.30 -6.57 -22.25
C GLY A 117 25.69 -7.23 -22.29
N MET A 118 26.30 -7.28 -23.47
CA MET A 118 27.48 -8.13 -23.72
C MET A 118 28.76 -7.76 -22.94
N HIS A 119 28.82 -6.59 -22.32
CA HIS A 119 30.05 -6.04 -21.71
C HIS A 119 29.97 -5.89 -20.18
N GLY A 120 29.07 -6.60 -19.50
CA GLY A 120 28.80 -6.40 -18.07
C GLY A 120 30.01 -6.41 -17.12
N VAL A 121 31.08 -7.18 -17.43
CA VAL A 121 32.33 -7.16 -16.64
C VAL A 121 33.10 -5.86 -16.84
N ARG A 122 33.27 -5.43 -18.10
CA ARG A 122 33.93 -4.17 -18.44
C ARG A 122 33.17 -2.99 -17.87
N ASP A 123 31.84 -2.98 -18.04
CA ASP A 123 30.98 -1.90 -17.57
C ASP A 123 31.05 -1.77 -16.03
N ALA A 124 31.13 -2.89 -15.31
CA ALA A 124 31.34 -2.88 -13.86
C ALA A 124 32.70 -2.29 -13.45
N LEU A 125 33.78 -2.62 -14.18
CA LEU A 125 35.10 -2.06 -13.94
C LEU A 125 35.17 -0.56 -14.25
N GLU A 126 34.63 -0.14 -15.40
CA GLU A 126 34.59 1.26 -15.82
C GLU A 126 33.76 2.13 -14.88
N TYR A 127 32.67 1.59 -14.34
CA TYR A 127 31.87 2.26 -13.31
C TYR A 127 32.62 2.39 -11.97
N GLY A 128 33.52 1.45 -11.67
CA GLY A 128 34.27 1.43 -10.42
C GLY A 128 33.52 0.80 -9.24
N VAL A 129 32.61 -0.15 -9.47
CA VAL A 129 31.95 -0.86 -8.36
C VAL A 129 32.93 -1.70 -7.56
N ARG A 130 32.68 -1.84 -6.26
CA ARG A 130 33.48 -2.72 -5.38
C ARG A 130 32.97 -4.16 -5.33
N VAL A 131 31.76 -4.40 -5.83
CA VAL A 131 31.12 -5.71 -5.89
C VAL A 131 30.37 -5.84 -7.22
N THR A 132 30.64 -6.94 -7.92
CA THR A 132 29.87 -7.43 -9.07
C THR A 132 29.48 -8.88 -8.80
N GLY A 133 29.33 -9.73 -9.82
CA GLY A 133 28.99 -11.13 -9.63
C GLY A 133 28.53 -11.83 -10.89
N CYS A 134 27.78 -12.91 -10.73
CA CYS A 134 27.04 -13.55 -11.81
C CYS A 134 25.55 -13.59 -11.49
N THR A 135 24.72 -13.53 -12.52
CA THR A 135 23.26 -13.69 -12.42
C THR A 135 22.80 -14.83 -13.32
N LEU A 136 22.07 -15.78 -12.75
CA LEU A 136 21.24 -16.70 -13.52
C LEU A 136 19.80 -16.19 -13.52
N PHE A 137 19.18 -16.18 -14.69
CA PHE A 137 17.82 -15.68 -14.87
C PHE A 137 17.09 -16.45 -15.97
N VAL A 138 15.75 -16.38 -15.93
CA VAL A 138 14.88 -16.91 -16.99
C VAL A 138 14.84 -15.90 -18.12
N VAL A 139 15.15 -16.30 -19.34
CA VAL A 139 15.19 -15.41 -20.50
C VAL A 139 13.77 -14.96 -20.88
N ASP A 140 13.61 -13.66 -21.14
CA ASP A 140 12.41 -13.04 -21.71
C ASP A 140 12.76 -12.34 -23.04
N GLU A 141 11.86 -11.53 -23.58
CA GLU A 141 12.04 -10.84 -24.87
C GLU A 141 13.08 -9.72 -24.83
N GLY A 142 13.49 -9.26 -23.64
CA GLY A 142 14.47 -8.20 -23.47
C GLY A 142 15.89 -8.70 -23.20
N VAL A 143 16.86 -7.81 -23.28
CA VAL A 143 18.27 -8.12 -23.04
C VAL A 143 18.55 -8.11 -21.55
N ASP A 144 18.76 -9.29 -20.97
CA ASP A 144 19.06 -9.51 -19.55
C ASP A 144 18.02 -8.90 -18.58
N THR A 145 16.77 -8.82 -19.02
CA THR A 145 15.67 -8.22 -18.24
C THR A 145 14.86 -9.23 -17.42
N GLY A 146 15.08 -10.52 -17.68
CA GLY A 146 14.19 -11.56 -17.19
C GLY A 146 14.25 -11.82 -15.68
N PRO A 147 13.31 -12.65 -15.16
CA PRO A 147 13.21 -12.99 -13.74
C PRO A 147 14.49 -13.67 -13.22
N ILE A 148 15.06 -13.11 -12.15
CA ILE A 148 16.30 -13.60 -11.54
C ILE A 148 16.04 -14.89 -10.75
N LEU A 149 16.84 -15.92 -11.02
CA LEU A 149 16.82 -17.23 -10.35
C LEU A 149 17.83 -17.31 -9.21
N ALA A 150 19.04 -16.84 -9.47
CA ALA A 150 20.14 -16.88 -8.52
C ALA A 150 21.15 -15.77 -8.84
N GLN A 151 21.74 -15.19 -7.81
CA GLN A 151 22.84 -14.25 -7.92
C GLN A 151 23.91 -14.62 -6.91
N GLN A 152 25.16 -14.40 -7.30
CA GLN A 152 26.29 -14.59 -6.40
C GLN A 152 27.27 -13.44 -6.60
N ALA A 153 27.56 -12.75 -5.50
CA ALA A 153 28.45 -11.61 -5.49
C ALA A 153 29.93 -12.03 -5.59
N VAL A 154 30.73 -11.19 -6.24
CA VAL A 154 32.17 -11.28 -6.41
C VAL A 154 32.77 -9.90 -6.14
N GLU A 155 33.77 -9.84 -5.27
CA GLU A 155 34.50 -8.60 -4.99
C GLU A 155 35.38 -8.19 -6.18
N VAL A 156 35.37 -6.89 -6.48
CA VAL A 156 36.28 -6.25 -7.43
C VAL A 156 37.50 -5.75 -6.64
N LEU A 157 38.65 -6.37 -6.87
CA LEU A 157 39.88 -6.10 -6.13
C LEU A 157 40.65 -4.92 -6.74
N PRO A 158 41.44 -4.20 -5.93
CA PRO A 158 42.35 -3.18 -6.46
C PRO A 158 43.32 -3.78 -7.50
N GLY A 159 43.29 -3.23 -8.72
CA GLY A 159 44.16 -3.67 -9.82
C GLY A 159 43.57 -4.77 -10.70
N ASP A 160 42.32 -5.19 -10.49
CA ASP A 160 41.62 -6.07 -11.43
C ASP A 160 41.52 -5.42 -12.83
N ASP A 161 41.77 -6.23 -13.85
CA ASP A 161 41.42 -5.97 -15.24
C ASP A 161 40.24 -6.86 -15.68
N GLU A 162 39.75 -6.67 -16.92
CA GLU A 162 38.58 -7.41 -17.42
C GLU A 162 38.82 -8.93 -17.37
N GLU A 163 40.02 -9.41 -17.70
CA GLU A 163 40.33 -10.84 -17.73
C GLU A 163 40.35 -11.45 -16.32
N SER A 164 41.10 -10.85 -15.40
CA SER A 164 41.25 -11.34 -14.03
C SER A 164 39.94 -11.32 -13.24
N LEU A 165 39.12 -10.27 -13.41
CA LEU A 165 37.79 -10.20 -12.82
C LEU A 165 36.85 -11.23 -13.44
N HIS A 166 36.85 -11.36 -14.77
CA HIS A 166 35.97 -12.29 -15.47
C HIS A 166 36.29 -13.75 -15.09
N GLU A 167 37.57 -14.14 -14.96
CA GLU A 167 37.91 -15.49 -14.49
C GLU A 167 37.43 -15.77 -13.07
N ARG A 168 37.50 -14.78 -12.18
CA ARG A 168 36.94 -14.89 -10.82
C ARG A 168 35.41 -15.06 -10.85
N ILE A 169 34.72 -14.29 -11.69
CA ILE A 169 33.27 -14.41 -11.90
C ILE A 169 32.93 -15.80 -12.45
N LYS A 170 33.63 -16.29 -13.49
CA LYS A 170 33.38 -17.62 -14.09
C LYS A 170 33.51 -18.75 -13.06
N ALA A 171 34.44 -18.67 -12.11
CA ALA A 171 34.59 -19.66 -11.05
C ALA A 171 33.37 -19.72 -10.13
N VAL A 172 32.76 -18.57 -9.86
CA VAL A 172 31.51 -18.48 -9.09
C VAL A 172 30.32 -18.92 -9.94
N GLU A 173 30.24 -18.45 -11.17
CA GLU A 173 29.19 -18.74 -12.15
C GLU A 173 29.00 -20.24 -12.37
N ARG A 174 30.09 -20.99 -12.60
CA ARG A 174 30.06 -22.46 -12.75
C ARG A 174 29.40 -23.14 -11.55
N ARG A 175 29.76 -22.76 -10.32
CA ARG A 175 29.19 -23.34 -9.10
C ARG A 175 27.71 -22.96 -8.93
N THR A 176 27.37 -21.70 -9.21
CA THR A 176 26.00 -21.21 -9.12
C THR A 176 25.09 -21.93 -10.12
N LEU A 177 25.54 -22.13 -11.36
CA LEU A 177 24.81 -22.87 -12.38
C LEU A 177 24.52 -24.31 -11.95
N VAL A 178 25.56 -25.06 -11.56
CA VAL A 178 25.42 -26.46 -11.14
C VAL A 178 24.44 -26.60 -9.97
N ARG A 179 24.58 -25.78 -8.92
CA ARG A 179 23.68 -25.80 -7.76
C ARG A 179 22.26 -25.39 -8.13
N THR A 180 22.09 -24.42 -9.02
CA THR A 180 20.77 -23.96 -9.43
C THR A 180 20.05 -25.04 -10.21
N LEU A 181 20.71 -25.69 -11.17
CA LEU A 181 20.13 -26.79 -11.93
C LEU A 181 19.75 -27.98 -11.05
N GLU A 182 20.57 -28.32 -10.05
CA GLU A 182 20.24 -29.32 -9.03
C GLU A 182 18.95 -28.96 -8.30
N ARG A 183 18.86 -27.74 -7.77
CA ARG A 183 17.68 -27.26 -7.05
C ARG A 183 16.43 -27.28 -7.93
N LEU A 184 16.54 -26.84 -9.18
CA LEU A 184 15.42 -26.86 -10.13
C LEU A 184 14.96 -28.28 -10.43
N ALA A 185 15.90 -29.21 -10.63
CA ALA A 185 15.59 -30.61 -10.91
C ALA A 185 14.99 -31.34 -9.70
N THR A 186 15.47 -31.06 -8.49
CA THR A 186 15.00 -31.69 -7.25
C THR A 186 13.65 -31.14 -6.81
N HIS A 187 13.42 -29.84 -6.98
CA HIS A 187 12.31 -29.14 -6.34
C HIS A 187 11.27 -28.56 -7.31
N GLY A 188 11.55 -28.53 -8.62
CA GLY A 188 10.73 -27.83 -9.61
C GLY A 188 10.73 -26.31 -9.41
N TRP A 189 10.16 -25.58 -10.39
CA TRP A 189 10.02 -24.13 -10.29
C TRP A 189 8.78 -23.60 -10.99
N THR A 190 8.38 -22.38 -10.61
CA THR A 190 7.34 -21.59 -11.27
C THR A 190 7.83 -20.16 -11.49
N VAL A 191 7.40 -19.54 -12.59
CA VAL A 191 7.70 -18.15 -12.95
C VAL A 191 6.38 -17.38 -12.99
N ARG A 192 6.24 -16.31 -12.18
CA ARG A 192 5.08 -15.41 -12.18
C ARG A 192 5.55 -13.97 -12.23
N GLY A 193 5.30 -13.29 -13.35
CA GLY A 193 5.86 -11.95 -13.59
C GLY A 193 7.38 -11.97 -13.39
N ARG A 194 7.89 -11.12 -12.49
CA ARG A 194 9.33 -11.04 -12.16
C ARG A 194 9.81 -12.02 -11.08
N LYS A 195 8.95 -12.87 -10.52
CA LYS A 195 9.28 -13.77 -9.41
C LYS A 195 9.45 -15.21 -9.85
N VAL A 196 10.54 -15.84 -9.43
CA VAL A 196 10.76 -17.28 -9.58
C VAL A 196 10.67 -17.97 -8.22
N SER A 197 9.91 -19.06 -8.12
CA SER A 197 9.75 -19.84 -6.89
C SER A 197 10.23 -21.28 -7.14
N ILE A 198 11.15 -21.79 -6.31
CA ILE A 198 11.74 -23.14 -6.41
C ILE A 198 11.24 -23.98 -5.23
N GLY A 199 10.74 -25.20 -5.46
CA GLY A 199 10.19 -26.06 -4.38
C GLY A 199 8.71 -25.91 -4.09
N VAL A 200 8.02 -25.11 -4.90
CA VAL A 200 6.57 -25.17 -5.02
C VAL A 200 6.29 -25.98 -6.28
N THR A 201 6.05 -27.28 -6.14
CA THR A 201 5.86 -28.18 -7.28
C THR A 201 4.69 -27.68 -8.14
N ALA A 202 4.93 -27.56 -9.45
CA ALA A 202 3.89 -27.20 -10.43
C ALA A 202 2.68 -28.16 -10.39
N ASN A 203 2.85 -29.37 -9.84
CA ASN A 203 1.79 -30.37 -9.73
C ASN A 203 0.75 -30.09 -8.62
N SER A 204 1.04 -29.29 -7.60
CA SER A 204 -0.01 -28.82 -6.67
C SER A 204 -0.73 -27.57 -7.18
N GLN A 205 -0.12 -26.82 -8.11
CA GLN A 205 -0.72 -25.60 -8.67
C GLN A 205 -1.64 -25.84 -9.88
N GLN A 206 -1.53 -26.97 -10.59
CA GLN A 206 -2.32 -27.25 -11.79
C GLN A 206 -3.54 -28.16 -11.62
N GLN A 207 -3.69 -28.88 -10.49
CA GLN A 207 -4.96 -29.55 -10.22
C GLN A 207 -6.01 -28.52 -9.79
N ARG A 208 -6.66 -27.93 -10.79
CA ARG A 208 -7.93 -27.25 -10.58
C ARG A 208 -8.93 -28.30 -10.07
N ARG A 209 -9.64 -27.96 -8.99
CA ARG A 209 -10.73 -28.80 -8.48
C ARG A 209 -12.01 -28.34 -9.18
N PRO A 210 -12.64 -29.19 -10.01
CA PRO A 210 -13.91 -28.86 -10.63
C PRO A 210 -14.97 -28.52 -9.57
N VAL A 211 -15.89 -27.65 -9.94
CA VAL A 211 -17.04 -27.33 -9.10
C VAL A 211 -18.21 -28.17 -9.58
N HIS A 212 -18.68 -29.09 -8.75
CA HIS A 212 -19.87 -29.89 -9.03
C HIS A 212 -21.07 -29.39 -8.23
N ARG A 213 -20.83 -28.87 -7.02
CA ARG A 213 -21.90 -28.46 -6.11
C ARG A 213 -21.58 -27.14 -5.41
N ALA A 214 -22.50 -26.19 -5.51
CA ALA A 214 -22.37 -24.85 -4.93
C ALA A 214 -23.46 -24.59 -3.90
N LEU A 215 -23.07 -24.08 -2.71
CA LEU A 215 -23.99 -23.54 -1.72
C LEU A 215 -24.02 -22.01 -1.84
N ILE A 216 -25.19 -21.44 -2.13
CA ILE A 216 -25.35 -19.99 -2.36
C ILE A 216 -26.33 -19.42 -1.35
N GLY A 217 -25.87 -18.45 -0.54
CA GLY A 217 -26.69 -17.75 0.45
C GLY A 217 -26.24 -16.31 0.60
N VAL A 218 -26.87 -15.39 -0.14
CA VAL A 218 -26.44 -13.98 -0.22
C VAL A 218 -27.52 -13.01 0.26
N SER A 219 -27.11 -11.98 0.98
CA SER A 219 -27.96 -10.85 1.33
C SER A 219 -28.05 -9.86 0.17
N ASP A 220 -26.90 -9.39 -0.32
CA ASP A 220 -26.76 -8.59 -1.53
C ASP A 220 -26.86 -9.50 -2.77
N LYS A 221 -27.79 -9.16 -3.66
CA LYS A 221 -28.14 -9.95 -4.86
C LYS A 221 -27.53 -9.38 -6.14
N ALA A 222 -26.66 -8.37 -6.05
CA ALA A 222 -25.92 -7.88 -7.20
C ALA A 222 -25.19 -9.02 -7.92
N GLY A 223 -25.40 -9.16 -9.23
CA GLY A 223 -24.78 -10.19 -10.07
C GLY A 223 -25.22 -11.65 -9.79
N LEU A 224 -26.21 -11.87 -8.91
CA LEU A 224 -26.61 -13.22 -8.49
C LEU A 224 -27.15 -14.08 -9.63
N LEU A 225 -27.94 -13.48 -10.54
CA LEU A 225 -28.58 -14.21 -11.63
C LEU A 225 -27.57 -14.64 -12.68
N GLU A 226 -26.61 -13.77 -13.00
CA GLU A 226 -25.49 -14.02 -13.91
C GLU A 226 -24.62 -15.15 -13.36
N LEU A 227 -24.30 -15.10 -12.07
CA LEU A 227 -23.58 -16.17 -11.37
C LEU A 227 -24.34 -17.50 -11.44
N ALA A 228 -25.60 -17.53 -11.00
CA ALA A 228 -26.39 -18.76 -10.94
C ALA A 228 -26.60 -19.39 -12.32
N THR A 229 -26.88 -18.57 -13.33
CA THR A 229 -27.01 -19.03 -14.72
C THR A 229 -25.69 -19.58 -15.24
N GLY A 230 -24.57 -18.91 -14.96
CA GLY A 230 -23.23 -19.36 -15.35
C GLY A 230 -22.83 -20.69 -14.72
N LEU A 231 -23.12 -20.87 -13.43
CA LEU A 231 -22.89 -22.12 -12.71
C LEU A 231 -23.77 -23.26 -13.25
N HIS A 232 -25.06 -23.00 -13.43
CA HIS A 232 -25.99 -24.00 -13.98
C HIS A 232 -25.60 -24.45 -15.39
N ALA A 233 -25.21 -23.51 -16.25
CA ALA A 233 -24.73 -23.82 -17.61
C ALA A 233 -23.46 -24.67 -17.62
N ALA A 234 -22.65 -24.62 -16.56
CA ALA A 234 -21.47 -25.47 -16.36
C ALA A 234 -21.80 -26.83 -15.70
N GLY A 235 -23.08 -27.12 -15.44
CA GLY A 235 -23.52 -28.38 -14.82
C GLY A 235 -23.38 -28.43 -13.30
N VAL A 236 -23.23 -27.28 -12.64
CA VAL A 236 -23.13 -27.20 -11.17
C VAL A 236 -24.51 -27.34 -10.53
N GLU A 237 -24.64 -28.25 -9.56
CA GLU A 237 -25.81 -28.32 -8.69
C GLU A 237 -25.81 -27.13 -7.72
N ILE A 238 -26.91 -26.37 -7.69
CA ILE A 238 -27.05 -25.22 -6.81
C ILE A 238 -27.94 -25.59 -5.63
N VAL A 239 -27.36 -25.49 -4.43
CA VAL A 239 -28.09 -25.53 -3.16
C VAL A 239 -28.23 -24.11 -2.64
N SER A 240 -29.43 -23.71 -2.23
CA SER A 240 -29.66 -22.35 -1.72
C SER A 240 -30.77 -22.30 -0.68
N THR A 241 -30.91 -21.16 0.01
CA THR A 241 -31.87 -20.97 1.09
C THR A 241 -32.70 -19.69 0.92
N GLY A 242 -33.94 -19.72 1.41
CA GLY A 242 -34.79 -18.55 1.59
C GLY A 242 -34.96 -17.67 0.34
N GLY A 243 -34.74 -16.36 0.51
CA GLY A 243 -34.90 -15.39 -0.58
C GLY A 243 -33.94 -15.58 -1.76
N THR A 244 -32.75 -16.13 -1.51
CA THR A 244 -31.76 -16.43 -2.55
C THR A 244 -32.26 -17.55 -3.46
N ALA A 245 -32.74 -18.65 -2.88
CA ALA A 245 -33.32 -19.76 -3.63
C ALA A 245 -34.50 -19.29 -4.50
N ARG A 246 -35.43 -18.51 -3.92
CA ARG A 246 -36.58 -17.96 -4.65
C ARG A 246 -36.16 -17.09 -5.84
N THR A 247 -35.12 -16.26 -5.67
CA THR A 247 -34.62 -15.38 -6.73
C THR A 247 -34.02 -16.18 -7.88
N ILE A 248 -33.21 -17.19 -7.58
CA ILE A 248 -32.58 -18.06 -8.59
C ILE A 248 -33.63 -18.89 -9.33
N SER A 249 -34.56 -19.52 -8.60
CA SER A 249 -35.62 -20.34 -9.20
C SER A 249 -36.58 -19.54 -10.07
N ALA A 250 -36.87 -18.28 -9.72
CA ALA A 250 -37.69 -17.39 -10.54
C ALA A 250 -37.06 -17.09 -11.93
N ALA A 251 -35.74 -17.21 -12.05
CA ALA A 251 -35.02 -17.09 -13.33
C ALA A 251 -34.95 -18.41 -14.12
N GLY A 252 -35.63 -19.47 -13.66
CA GLY A 252 -35.68 -20.77 -14.34
C GLY A 252 -34.48 -21.67 -14.08
N VAL A 253 -33.59 -21.30 -13.16
CA VAL A 253 -32.45 -22.12 -12.75
C VAL A 253 -32.89 -23.11 -11.66
N PRO A 254 -32.68 -24.43 -11.82
CA PRO A 254 -32.99 -25.42 -10.79
C PRO A 254 -32.18 -25.17 -9.51
N VAL A 255 -32.85 -25.26 -8.35
CA VAL A 255 -32.24 -25.07 -7.04
C VAL A 255 -32.73 -26.16 -6.10
N THR A 256 -31.81 -26.82 -5.41
CA THR A 256 -32.11 -27.68 -4.26
C THR A 256 -32.25 -26.80 -3.01
N PRO A 257 -33.42 -26.72 -2.36
CA PRO A 257 -33.56 -25.98 -1.11
C PRO A 257 -32.72 -26.62 0.01
N VAL A 258 -32.14 -25.81 0.89
CA VAL A 258 -31.39 -26.32 2.06
C VAL A 258 -32.26 -27.20 2.95
N GLU A 259 -33.56 -26.94 3.03
CA GLU A 259 -34.54 -27.71 3.80
C GLU A 259 -34.69 -29.15 3.27
N GLU A 260 -34.54 -29.35 1.97
CA GLU A 260 -34.50 -30.69 1.35
C GLU A 260 -33.21 -31.42 1.71
N LEU A 261 -32.08 -30.70 1.71
CA LEU A 261 -30.79 -31.27 2.13
C LEU A 261 -30.80 -31.69 3.61
N THR A 262 -31.31 -30.83 4.49
CA THR A 262 -31.25 -31.04 5.94
C THR A 262 -32.37 -31.92 6.47
N GLY A 263 -33.53 -31.95 5.80
CA GLY A 263 -34.77 -32.51 6.33
C GLY A 263 -35.36 -31.69 7.48
N PHE A 264 -34.86 -30.47 7.70
CA PHE A 264 -35.29 -29.57 8.77
C PHE A 264 -35.95 -28.31 8.18
N PRO A 265 -37.18 -27.96 8.58
CA PRO A 265 -37.89 -26.80 8.04
C PRO A 265 -37.25 -25.48 8.51
N GLU A 266 -37.54 -24.39 7.79
CA GLU A 266 -37.19 -23.05 8.26
C GLU A 266 -37.90 -22.76 9.60
N ALA A 267 -37.13 -22.40 10.62
CA ALA A 267 -37.62 -22.16 11.98
C ALA A 267 -36.96 -20.92 12.58
N LEU A 268 -37.62 -20.32 13.58
CA LEU A 268 -37.15 -19.12 14.30
C LEU A 268 -36.78 -17.98 13.35
N ASP A 269 -37.69 -17.70 12.39
CA ASP A 269 -37.51 -16.68 11.35
C ASP A 269 -36.22 -16.85 10.53
N GLY A 270 -35.79 -18.10 10.35
CA GLY A 270 -34.63 -18.46 9.55
C GLY A 270 -33.28 -18.39 10.28
N ARG A 271 -33.26 -18.12 11.58
CA ARG A 271 -32.02 -17.97 12.39
C ARG A 271 -31.13 -19.22 12.43
N VAL A 272 -31.71 -20.42 12.29
CA VAL A 272 -31.00 -21.70 12.50
C VAL A 272 -30.90 -22.58 11.25
N LYS A 273 -31.38 -22.10 10.09
CA LYS A 273 -31.63 -22.95 8.91
C LYS A 273 -30.38 -23.60 8.31
N THR A 274 -29.21 -22.98 8.39
CA THR A 274 -27.96 -23.53 7.86
C THR A 274 -27.03 -24.10 8.93
N LEU A 275 -27.36 -23.95 10.22
CA LEU A 275 -26.59 -24.46 11.36
C LEU A 275 -26.84 -25.96 11.57
N HIS A 276 -26.60 -26.75 10.51
CA HIS A 276 -26.92 -28.17 10.47
C HIS A 276 -25.72 -29.02 10.03
N PRO A 277 -25.49 -30.21 10.64
CA PRO A 277 -24.38 -31.08 10.27
C PRO A 277 -24.36 -31.46 8.78
N ARG A 278 -25.52 -31.65 8.13
CA ARG A 278 -25.57 -31.95 6.68
C ARG A 278 -25.03 -30.81 5.79
N VAL A 279 -25.08 -29.57 6.27
CA VAL A 279 -24.46 -28.42 5.58
C VAL A 279 -22.98 -28.36 5.94
N HIS A 280 -22.65 -28.34 7.23
CA HIS A 280 -21.29 -28.13 7.69
C HIS A 280 -20.35 -29.30 7.44
N ALA A 281 -20.81 -30.56 7.47
CA ALA A 281 -20.01 -31.71 7.07
C ALA A 281 -19.65 -31.64 5.59
N GLY A 282 -20.59 -31.22 4.73
CA GLY A 282 -20.32 -31.00 3.31
C GLY A 282 -19.30 -29.88 3.04
N LEU A 283 -19.22 -28.87 3.93
CA LEU A 283 -18.24 -27.78 3.86
C LEU A 283 -16.88 -28.14 4.51
N LEU A 284 -16.87 -28.93 5.58
CA LEU A 284 -15.68 -29.14 6.43
C LEU A 284 -14.92 -30.45 6.17
N ALA A 285 -15.52 -31.42 5.50
CA ALA A 285 -14.86 -32.69 5.23
C ALA A 285 -13.59 -32.47 4.40
N ASP A 286 -12.44 -32.89 4.95
CA ASP A 286 -11.18 -32.82 4.23
C ASP A 286 -11.08 -34.00 3.26
N GLN A 287 -11.44 -33.78 2.00
CA GLN A 287 -11.49 -34.83 0.98
C GLN A 287 -10.12 -35.39 0.59
N ARG A 288 -9.02 -34.86 1.14
CA ARG A 288 -7.68 -35.45 1.02
C ARG A 288 -7.50 -36.65 1.97
N LYS A 289 -8.40 -36.81 2.95
CA LYS A 289 -8.41 -37.90 3.92
C LYS A 289 -9.47 -38.93 3.53
N PRO A 290 -9.09 -40.17 3.18
CA PRO A 290 -10.04 -41.22 2.82
C PRO A 290 -11.13 -41.44 3.88
N GLU A 291 -10.78 -41.30 5.16
CA GLU A 291 -11.70 -41.53 6.28
C GLU A 291 -12.85 -40.50 6.29
N HIS A 292 -12.56 -39.25 5.91
CA HIS A 292 -13.60 -38.22 5.81
C HIS A 292 -14.53 -38.46 4.62
N VAL A 293 -13.99 -38.99 3.51
CA VAL A 293 -14.78 -39.33 2.31
C VAL A 293 -15.71 -40.51 2.60
N GLU A 294 -15.21 -41.53 3.29
CA GLU A 294 -16.01 -42.69 3.74
C GLU A 294 -17.15 -42.24 4.68
N GLN A 295 -16.85 -41.40 5.67
CA GLN A 295 -17.86 -40.85 6.58
C GLN A 295 -18.94 -40.04 5.86
N LEU A 296 -18.57 -39.23 4.85
CA LEU A 296 -19.56 -38.52 4.04
C LEU A 296 -20.49 -39.48 3.30
N ALA A 297 -19.97 -40.59 2.77
CA ALA A 297 -20.76 -41.60 2.10
C ALA A 297 -21.69 -42.35 3.07
N GLU A 298 -21.21 -42.73 4.27
CA GLU A 298 -22.01 -43.37 5.31
C GLU A 298 -23.19 -42.50 5.77
N LEU A 299 -22.98 -41.18 5.84
CA LEU A 299 -23.98 -40.21 6.28
C LEU A 299 -24.89 -39.72 5.15
N ASP A 300 -24.66 -40.16 3.91
CA ASP A 300 -25.35 -39.69 2.71
C ASP A 300 -25.27 -38.16 2.54
N ILE A 301 -24.05 -37.62 2.64
CA ILE A 301 -23.76 -36.18 2.54
C ILE A 301 -22.78 -35.93 1.39
N SER A 302 -23.23 -35.22 0.36
CA SER A 302 -22.35 -34.75 -0.72
C SER A 302 -21.57 -33.49 -0.30
N PRO A 303 -20.26 -33.40 -0.61
CA PRO A 303 -19.47 -32.22 -0.31
C PRO A 303 -19.86 -31.01 -1.16
N PHE A 304 -19.43 -29.82 -0.72
CA PHE A 304 -19.53 -28.58 -1.50
C PHE A 304 -18.14 -28.14 -2.00
N ASP A 305 -18.07 -27.82 -3.29
CA ASP A 305 -16.84 -27.31 -3.92
C ASP A 305 -16.78 -25.79 -3.92
N LEU A 306 -17.94 -25.13 -3.85
CA LEU A 306 -18.09 -23.68 -3.86
C LEU A 306 -19.10 -23.23 -2.80
N LEU A 307 -18.71 -22.26 -1.98
CA LEU A 307 -19.60 -21.49 -1.13
C LEU A 307 -19.65 -20.04 -1.61
N VAL A 308 -20.84 -19.49 -1.83
CA VAL A 308 -21.04 -18.07 -2.16
C VAL A 308 -21.95 -17.45 -1.11
N VAL A 309 -21.37 -16.63 -0.24
CA VAL A 309 -22.08 -16.00 0.89
C VAL A 309 -21.56 -14.59 1.11
N ASN A 310 -22.42 -13.60 0.98
CA ASN A 310 -22.16 -12.25 1.51
C ASN A 310 -23.07 -12.01 2.72
N LEU A 311 -22.52 -11.38 3.76
CA LEU A 311 -23.17 -11.22 5.05
C LEU A 311 -24.26 -10.15 5.02
N TYR A 312 -25.12 -10.16 6.02
CA TYR A 312 -26.15 -9.14 6.19
C TYR A 312 -25.48 -7.77 6.35
N PRO A 313 -26.10 -6.69 5.84
CA PRO A 313 -25.48 -5.39 5.82
C PRO A 313 -25.58 -4.71 7.20
N PHE A 314 -24.98 -5.31 8.23
CA PHE A 314 -24.99 -4.82 9.62
C PHE A 314 -24.58 -3.35 9.69
N ASN A 315 -23.48 -2.98 9.03
CA ASN A 315 -23.02 -1.60 8.96
C ASN A 315 -24.05 -0.64 8.33
N ARG A 316 -24.85 -1.10 7.35
CA ARG A 316 -25.92 -0.29 6.78
C ARG A 316 -27.10 -0.13 7.74
N ALA A 317 -27.46 -1.19 8.48
CA ALA A 317 -28.52 -1.11 9.49
C ALA A 317 -28.15 -0.16 10.64
N VAL A 318 -26.89 -0.18 11.07
CA VAL A 318 -26.38 0.81 12.04
C VAL A 318 -26.43 2.22 11.45
N ALA A 319 -25.93 2.41 10.23
CA ALA A 319 -25.90 3.71 9.56
C ALA A 319 -27.29 4.28 9.23
N SER A 320 -28.33 3.45 9.07
CA SER A 320 -29.69 3.92 8.81
C SER A 320 -30.39 4.44 10.07
N GLY A 321 -29.78 4.32 11.24
CA GLY A 321 -30.42 4.70 12.51
C GLY A 321 -31.55 3.75 12.92
N ALA A 322 -31.47 2.48 12.52
CA ALA A 322 -32.45 1.47 12.89
C ALA A 322 -32.53 1.29 14.42
N ALA A 323 -33.69 0.85 14.91
CA ALA A 323 -33.88 0.60 16.33
C ALA A 323 -32.91 -0.51 16.81
N PRO A 324 -32.45 -0.47 18.08
CA PRO A 324 -31.57 -1.49 18.63
C PRO A 324 -31.94 -2.94 18.35
N GLU A 325 -33.23 -3.25 18.46
CA GLU A 325 -33.77 -4.59 18.26
C GLU A 325 -33.61 -5.02 16.79
N GLU A 326 -33.82 -4.09 15.85
CA GLU A 326 -33.66 -4.32 14.41
C GLU A 326 -32.19 -4.50 14.03
N VAL A 327 -31.27 -3.77 14.66
CA VAL A 327 -29.82 -3.96 14.46
C VAL A 327 -29.37 -5.33 14.98
N VAL A 328 -29.89 -5.77 16.14
CA VAL A 328 -29.62 -7.11 16.70
C VAL A 328 -30.12 -8.21 15.77
N ASP A 329 -31.28 -8.02 15.13
CA ASP A 329 -31.84 -8.97 14.17
C ASP A 329 -31.02 -9.09 12.89
N ASN A 330 -30.19 -8.08 12.56
CA ASN A 330 -29.24 -8.13 11.45
C ASN A 330 -27.92 -8.83 11.80
N ILE A 331 -27.72 -9.32 13.03
CA ILE A 331 -26.55 -10.10 13.39
C ILE A 331 -26.68 -11.53 12.82
N ASP A 332 -26.03 -11.77 11.69
CA ASP A 332 -25.96 -13.06 11.02
C ASP A 332 -25.09 -14.06 11.81
N ILE A 333 -25.65 -15.26 12.05
CA ILE A 333 -24.96 -16.38 12.70
C ILE A 333 -24.57 -17.45 11.67
N GLY A 334 -25.50 -17.78 10.76
CA GLY A 334 -25.32 -18.85 9.78
C GLY A 334 -24.30 -18.50 8.70
N GLY A 335 -24.34 -17.26 8.20
CA GLY A 335 -23.40 -16.75 7.20
C GLY A 335 -21.95 -16.87 7.66
N PRO A 336 -21.54 -16.25 8.78
CA PRO A 336 -20.17 -16.35 9.28
C PRO A 336 -19.74 -17.78 9.59
N ALA A 337 -20.65 -18.62 10.11
CA ALA A 337 -20.35 -20.03 10.37
C ALA A 337 -20.01 -20.80 9.08
N MET A 338 -20.80 -20.62 8.01
CA MET A 338 -20.53 -21.24 6.71
C MET A 338 -19.24 -20.70 6.07
N VAL A 339 -19.05 -19.38 6.08
CA VAL A 339 -17.86 -18.72 5.52
C VAL A 339 -16.59 -19.22 6.19
N ARG A 340 -16.56 -19.27 7.53
CA ARG A 340 -15.42 -19.80 8.30
C ARG A 340 -15.20 -21.30 8.03
N ALA A 341 -16.28 -22.08 7.89
CA ALA A 341 -16.19 -23.51 7.59
C ALA A 341 -15.54 -23.76 6.22
N ALA A 342 -16.01 -23.10 5.17
CA ALA A 342 -15.45 -23.24 3.83
C ALA A 342 -14.01 -22.70 3.75
N ALA A 343 -13.73 -21.53 4.36
CA ALA A 343 -12.38 -20.95 4.39
C ALA A 343 -11.37 -21.85 5.12
N LYS A 344 -11.78 -22.48 6.24
CA LYS A 344 -10.95 -23.48 6.94
C LYS A 344 -10.63 -24.67 6.04
N ASN A 345 -11.57 -25.12 5.22
CA ASN A 345 -11.41 -26.25 4.32
C ASN A 345 -11.02 -25.85 2.88
N HIS A 346 -10.29 -24.75 2.71
CA HIS A 346 -9.91 -24.23 1.38
C HIS A 346 -9.06 -25.19 0.54
N ALA A 347 -8.49 -26.24 1.15
CA ALA A 347 -7.89 -27.33 0.41
C ALA A 347 -8.88 -27.99 -0.57
N ASN A 348 -10.18 -27.99 -0.25
CA ASN A 348 -11.24 -28.65 -1.00
C ASN A 348 -12.32 -27.69 -1.51
N THR A 349 -12.68 -26.64 -0.75
CA THR A 349 -13.81 -25.75 -1.04
C THR A 349 -13.35 -24.31 -1.36
N ALA A 350 -13.86 -23.70 -2.44
CA ALA A 350 -13.71 -22.28 -2.72
C ALA A 350 -14.78 -21.47 -1.97
N VAL A 351 -14.43 -20.31 -1.40
CA VAL A 351 -15.37 -19.44 -0.67
C VAL A 351 -15.36 -18.03 -1.24
N VAL A 352 -16.52 -17.52 -1.63
CA VAL A 352 -16.65 -16.20 -2.28
C VAL A 352 -17.59 -15.35 -1.45
N VAL A 353 -17.09 -14.20 -1.00
CA VAL A 353 -17.82 -13.27 -0.12
C VAL A 353 -18.14 -11.92 -0.74
N ASP A 354 -17.59 -11.64 -1.93
CA ASP A 354 -17.73 -10.36 -2.62
C ASP A 354 -18.35 -10.55 -4.01
N PRO A 355 -19.50 -9.92 -4.31
CA PRO A 355 -20.15 -9.92 -5.62
C PRO A 355 -19.25 -9.49 -6.79
N ASN A 356 -18.26 -8.63 -6.56
CA ASN A 356 -17.35 -8.16 -7.61
C ASN A 356 -16.52 -9.30 -8.23
N ASN A 357 -16.44 -10.46 -7.57
CA ASN A 357 -15.71 -11.63 -8.07
C ASN A 357 -16.58 -12.58 -8.90
N TYR A 358 -17.90 -12.35 -9.04
CA TYR A 358 -18.80 -13.35 -9.63
C TYR A 358 -18.49 -13.68 -11.10
N GLU A 359 -18.12 -12.69 -11.91
CA GLU A 359 -17.71 -12.92 -13.29
C GLU A 359 -16.49 -13.85 -13.35
N TRP A 360 -15.45 -13.50 -12.58
CA TRP A 360 -14.24 -14.31 -12.44
C TRP A 360 -14.53 -15.73 -11.92
N VAL A 361 -15.46 -15.89 -10.97
CA VAL A 361 -15.88 -17.21 -10.47
C VAL A 361 -16.46 -18.07 -11.58
N VAL A 362 -17.34 -17.51 -12.43
CA VAL A 362 -17.92 -18.22 -13.56
C VAL A 362 -16.84 -18.62 -14.56
N GLU A 363 -15.87 -17.75 -14.85
CA GLU A 363 -14.71 -18.07 -15.69
C GLU A 363 -13.91 -19.24 -15.13
N ARG A 364 -13.63 -19.24 -13.81
CA ARG A 364 -12.87 -20.30 -13.15
C ARG A 364 -13.62 -21.63 -13.18
N VAL A 365 -14.92 -21.63 -12.92
CA VAL A 365 -15.75 -22.85 -12.99
C VAL A 365 -15.70 -23.43 -14.41
N ARG A 366 -15.86 -22.60 -15.45
CA ARG A 366 -15.75 -23.03 -16.86
C ARG A 366 -14.35 -23.56 -17.21
N ALA A 367 -13.31 -23.04 -16.58
CA ALA A 367 -11.92 -23.46 -16.76
C ALA A 367 -11.53 -24.73 -15.97
N GLY A 368 -12.50 -25.48 -15.43
CA GLY A 368 -12.25 -26.70 -14.64
C GLY A 368 -12.11 -26.44 -13.13
N GLY A 369 -12.58 -25.28 -12.66
CA GLY A 369 -12.63 -24.89 -11.25
C GLY A 369 -11.38 -24.19 -10.74
N PHE A 370 -11.18 -24.18 -9.42
CA PHE A 370 -10.17 -23.34 -8.78
C PHE A 370 -8.87 -24.10 -8.52
N SER A 371 -7.73 -23.43 -8.66
CA SER A 371 -6.43 -23.90 -8.14
C SER A 371 -6.34 -23.76 -6.63
N GLU A 372 -5.40 -24.47 -5.99
CA GLU A 372 -5.15 -24.35 -4.55
C GLU A 372 -4.82 -22.91 -4.13
N ALA A 373 -3.98 -22.22 -4.92
CA ALA A 373 -3.60 -20.82 -4.65
C ALA A 373 -4.82 -19.88 -4.69
N GLU A 374 -5.69 -20.03 -5.69
CA GLU A 374 -6.92 -19.24 -5.79
C GLU A 374 -7.84 -19.50 -4.59
N ARG A 375 -8.01 -20.77 -4.16
CA ARG A 375 -8.81 -21.09 -2.97
C ARG A 375 -8.20 -20.53 -1.67
N ALA A 376 -6.87 -20.55 -1.54
CA ALA A 376 -6.20 -19.98 -0.37
C ALA A 376 -6.35 -18.45 -0.31
N GLU A 377 -6.26 -17.75 -1.44
CA GLU A 377 -6.51 -16.31 -1.52
C GLU A 377 -7.96 -15.95 -1.15
N LEU A 378 -8.92 -16.71 -1.69
CA LEU A 378 -10.34 -16.61 -1.34
C LEU A 378 -10.60 -16.86 0.15
N ALA A 379 -9.96 -17.86 0.75
CA ALA A 379 -10.07 -18.15 2.17
C ALA A 379 -9.50 -17.03 3.05
N ALA A 380 -8.37 -16.44 2.65
CA ALA A 380 -7.81 -15.28 3.33
C ALA A 380 -8.76 -14.08 3.26
N ALA A 381 -9.40 -13.85 2.10
CA ALA A 381 -10.42 -12.81 1.95
C ALA A 381 -11.65 -13.06 2.84
N ALA A 382 -12.13 -14.31 2.91
CA ALA A 382 -13.24 -14.71 3.77
C ALA A 382 -12.98 -14.49 5.27
N PHE A 383 -11.77 -14.79 5.75
CA PHE A 383 -11.39 -14.52 7.14
C PHE A 383 -11.24 -13.02 7.43
N ARG A 384 -10.76 -12.21 6.47
CA ARG A 384 -10.77 -10.75 6.63
C ARG A 384 -12.19 -10.20 6.71
N HIS A 385 -13.07 -10.64 5.81
CA HIS A 385 -14.47 -10.22 5.79
C HIS A 385 -15.19 -10.52 7.11
N THR A 386 -15.02 -11.73 7.65
CA THR A 386 -15.61 -12.09 8.96
C THR A 386 -14.95 -11.36 10.14
N ALA A 387 -13.64 -11.08 10.09
CA ALA A 387 -12.99 -10.27 11.11
C ALA A 387 -13.51 -8.82 11.14
N SER A 388 -13.64 -8.18 9.97
CA SER A 388 -14.21 -6.83 9.87
C SER A 388 -15.68 -6.78 10.32
N TYR A 389 -16.46 -7.80 9.97
CA TYR A 389 -17.84 -7.95 10.44
C TYR A 389 -17.92 -8.05 11.97
N ASP A 390 -17.12 -8.93 12.59
CA ASP A 390 -17.15 -9.12 14.04
C ASP A 390 -16.63 -7.88 14.79
N VAL A 391 -15.64 -7.15 14.24
CA VAL A 391 -15.19 -5.87 14.80
C VAL A 391 -16.32 -4.83 14.81
N ALA A 392 -17.10 -4.74 13.72
CA ALA A 392 -18.23 -3.82 13.67
C ALA A 392 -19.34 -4.19 14.68
N VAL A 393 -19.70 -5.47 14.78
CA VAL A 393 -20.67 -5.95 15.76
C VAL A 393 -20.18 -5.69 17.18
N ALA A 394 -18.92 -6.02 17.50
CA ALA A 394 -18.34 -5.80 18.81
C ALA A 394 -18.31 -4.32 19.18
N GLY A 395 -17.85 -3.45 18.27
CA GLY A 395 -17.82 -2.00 18.49
C GLY A 395 -19.21 -1.42 18.78
N TRP A 396 -20.21 -1.82 18.00
CA TRP A 396 -21.60 -1.39 18.23
C TRP A 396 -22.15 -1.90 19.57
N MET A 397 -21.94 -3.18 19.90
CA MET A 397 -22.39 -3.78 21.16
C MET A 397 -21.73 -3.12 22.38
N THR A 398 -20.43 -2.85 22.33
CA THR A 398 -19.70 -2.16 23.39
C THR A 398 -20.24 -0.74 23.61
N GLY A 399 -20.54 0.00 22.52
CA GLY A 399 -21.14 1.32 22.60
C GLY A 399 -22.51 1.36 23.29
N ARG A 400 -23.24 0.24 23.34
CA ARG A 400 -24.54 0.13 24.04
C ARG A 400 -24.41 -0.09 25.53
N THR A 401 -23.31 -0.68 25.96
CA THR A 401 -23.06 -1.03 27.37
C THR A 401 -22.15 -0.02 28.07
N ALA A 402 -21.55 0.89 27.31
CA ALA A 402 -20.76 1.99 27.86
C ALA A 402 -21.65 2.86 28.76
N ALA A 403 -21.13 3.21 29.95
CA ALA A 403 -21.81 4.17 30.81
C ALA A 403 -21.83 5.54 30.12
N GLU A 404 -22.86 6.36 30.36
CA GLU A 404 -22.97 7.71 29.76
C GLU A 404 -21.75 8.61 30.06
N GLU A 405 -21.00 8.31 31.13
CA GLU A 405 -19.81 9.04 31.57
C GLU A 405 -18.49 8.55 30.93
N GLU A 406 -18.48 7.41 30.23
CA GLU A 406 -17.26 6.87 29.59
C GLU A 406 -17.07 7.46 28.19
N THR A 407 -16.07 8.34 28.02
CA THR A 407 -15.74 8.93 26.71
C THR A 407 -15.11 7.92 25.73
N PHE A 408 -14.42 6.89 26.23
CA PHE A 408 -13.78 5.85 25.41
C PHE A 408 -14.21 4.45 25.87
N PRO A 409 -14.47 3.52 24.93
CA PRO A 409 -14.96 2.19 25.28
C PRO A 409 -13.88 1.30 25.90
N GLY A 410 -14.29 0.35 26.74
CA GLY A 410 -13.39 -0.66 27.34
C GLY A 410 -12.73 -1.62 26.33
N TRP A 411 -13.22 -1.66 25.09
CA TRP A 411 -12.60 -2.36 23.96
C TRP A 411 -12.76 -1.53 22.69
N SER A 412 -11.70 -1.41 21.91
CA SER A 412 -11.69 -0.72 20.62
C SER A 412 -10.99 -1.58 19.57
N GLY A 413 -11.57 -1.66 18.38
CA GLY A 413 -11.05 -2.39 17.25
C GLY A 413 -11.39 -1.67 15.95
N GLU A 414 -10.43 -1.63 15.03
CA GLU A 414 -10.61 -1.06 13.70
C GLU A 414 -9.87 -1.95 12.68
N THR A 415 -10.42 -2.03 11.47
CA THR A 415 -9.83 -2.78 10.36
C THR A 415 -9.58 -1.86 9.18
N TRP A 416 -8.43 -2.02 8.55
CA TRP A 416 -8.05 -1.24 7.38
C TRP A 416 -7.70 -2.14 6.19
N GLU A 417 -8.03 -1.66 5.01
CA GLU A 417 -7.71 -2.28 3.73
C GLU A 417 -6.57 -1.53 3.04
N ARG A 418 -5.62 -2.26 2.48
CA ARG A 418 -4.49 -1.65 1.79
C ARG A 418 -4.96 -1.04 0.47
N ARG A 419 -4.87 0.28 0.34
CA ARG A 419 -5.17 1.02 -0.90
C ARG A 419 -4.00 0.92 -1.89
N SER A 420 -2.77 1.12 -1.42
CA SER A 420 -1.58 1.04 -2.28
C SER A 420 -0.31 0.73 -1.48
N ALA A 421 0.66 0.08 -2.12
CA ALA A 421 2.02 0.06 -1.61
C ALA A 421 2.68 1.41 -1.91
N LEU A 422 3.47 1.94 -0.97
CA LEU A 422 4.25 3.15 -1.17
C LEU A 422 5.69 2.78 -1.52
N ARG A 423 6.39 3.69 -2.18
CA ARG A 423 7.78 3.48 -2.59
C ARG A 423 8.70 3.16 -1.41
N TYR A 424 8.49 3.84 -0.30
CA TYR A 424 9.14 3.66 1.00
C TYR A 424 8.37 4.47 2.06
N GLY A 425 8.71 4.30 3.34
CA GLY A 425 8.18 5.02 4.50
C GLY A 425 8.77 6.41 4.65
N GLU A 426 9.11 6.82 5.88
CA GLU A 426 9.78 8.10 6.09
C GLU A 426 11.15 8.15 5.40
N ASN A 427 11.84 7.01 5.35
CA ASN A 427 13.18 6.87 4.78
C ASN A 427 13.23 5.75 3.71
N PRO A 428 14.11 5.84 2.69
CA PRO A 428 14.16 4.89 1.56
C PRO A 428 14.32 3.41 1.90
N HIS A 429 14.89 3.08 3.05
CA HIS A 429 15.12 1.70 3.49
C HIS A 429 13.90 1.08 4.19
N GLN A 430 12.87 1.87 4.50
CA GLN A 430 11.67 1.43 5.22
C GLN A 430 10.56 1.12 4.20
N PRO A 431 9.97 -0.08 4.16
CA PRO A 431 8.80 -0.35 3.35
C PRO A 431 7.55 0.35 3.94
N ALA A 432 6.60 0.77 3.10
CA ALA A 432 5.36 1.37 3.56
C ALA A 432 4.18 1.10 2.62
N ALA A 433 2.97 1.34 3.11
CA ALA A 433 1.72 1.22 2.37
C ALA A 433 0.68 2.19 2.94
N LEU A 434 -0.23 2.65 2.08
CA LEU A 434 -1.41 3.40 2.50
C LEU A 434 -2.55 2.41 2.77
N TYR A 435 -3.21 2.59 3.91
CA TYR A 435 -4.40 1.85 4.31
C TYR A 435 -5.59 2.80 4.45
N VAL A 436 -6.78 2.31 4.18
CA VAL A 436 -8.07 3.01 4.36
C VAL A 436 -8.96 2.20 5.26
N SER A 437 -9.77 2.85 6.11
CA SER A 437 -10.76 2.18 6.94
C SER A 437 -11.76 1.42 6.07
N GLY A 438 -12.18 0.21 6.47
CA GLY A 438 -13.09 -0.67 5.70
C GLY A 438 -14.55 -0.18 5.53
N GLY A 439 -14.83 1.11 5.74
CA GLY A 439 -16.10 1.78 5.48
C GLY A 439 -16.00 2.77 4.31
N GLU A 440 -16.86 3.79 4.26
CA GLU A 440 -16.65 4.91 3.33
C GLU A 440 -15.35 5.62 3.71
N ALA A 441 -14.33 5.47 2.87
CA ALA A 441 -13.05 6.11 3.09
C ALA A 441 -13.24 7.64 2.99
N VAL A 442 -12.90 8.35 4.06
CA VAL A 442 -12.95 9.82 4.13
C VAL A 442 -11.56 10.40 4.36
N GLY A 443 -11.42 11.72 4.17
CA GLY A 443 -10.16 12.44 4.39
C GLY A 443 -9.09 12.15 3.33
N LEU A 444 -7.82 12.39 3.70
CA LEU A 444 -6.70 12.31 2.74
C LEU A 444 -6.39 10.91 2.25
N ALA A 445 -6.62 9.89 3.07
CA ALA A 445 -6.45 8.50 2.66
C ALA A 445 -7.40 8.12 1.51
N ALA A 446 -8.51 8.85 1.35
CA ALA A 446 -9.51 8.71 0.29
C ALA A 446 -9.39 9.76 -0.82
N ALA A 447 -8.47 10.73 -0.70
CA ALA A 447 -8.33 11.83 -1.66
C ALA A 447 -8.13 11.30 -3.09
N ALA A 448 -8.68 12.03 -4.05
CA ALA A 448 -8.47 11.76 -5.47
C ALA A 448 -7.24 12.54 -5.93
N GLN A 449 -6.32 11.82 -6.56
CA GLN A 449 -5.12 12.42 -7.16
C GLN A 449 -5.41 12.74 -8.63
N LEU A 450 -5.45 14.03 -8.97
CA LEU A 450 -5.78 14.53 -10.30
C LEU A 450 -4.56 14.66 -11.22
N HIS A 451 -3.35 14.72 -10.66
CA HIS A 451 -2.10 14.89 -11.41
C HIS A 451 -0.87 14.47 -10.60
N GLY A 452 0.28 14.38 -11.26
CA GLY A 452 1.59 14.27 -10.64
C GLY A 452 2.09 12.84 -10.43
N LYS A 453 3.25 12.73 -9.76
CA LYS A 453 3.85 11.45 -9.36
C LYS A 453 3.04 10.77 -8.25
N GLU A 454 3.22 9.48 -8.02
CA GLU A 454 2.68 8.81 -6.84
C GLU A 454 3.07 9.53 -5.53
N MET A 455 2.12 9.64 -4.60
CA MET A 455 2.33 10.17 -3.25
C MET A 455 3.37 9.32 -2.48
N SER A 456 4.32 9.97 -1.81
CA SER A 456 5.20 9.32 -0.83
C SER A 456 4.58 9.32 0.58
N TYR A 457 5.17 8.57 1.51
CA TYR A 457 4.75 8.57 2.92
C TYR A 457 4.77 9.98 3.53
N ASN A 458 5.87 10.70 3.38
CA ASN A 458 6.00 12.07 3.90
C ASN A 458 5.04 13.05 3.21
N ASN A 459 4.69 12.82 1.92
CA ASN A 459 3.66 13.63 1.26
C ASN A 459 2.30 13.48 1.94
N TYR A 460 1.92 12.27 2.40
CA TYR A 460 0.67 12.08 3.14
C TYR A 460 0.72 12.75 4.52
N VAL A 461 1.83 12.61 5.25
CA VAL A 461 2.00 13.25 6.57
C VAL A 461 1.93 14.77 6.46
N ASP A 462 2.65 15.36 5.51
CA ASP A 462 2.67 16.81 5.29
C ASP A 462 1.32 17.33 4.76
N ALA A 463 0.67 16.58 3.87
CA ALA A 463 -0.68 16.90 3.39
C ALA A 463 -1.70 16.90 4.53
N ASP A 464 -1.64 15.93 5.46
CA ASP A 464 -2.58 15.85 6.58
C ASP A 464 -2.38 16.98 7.59
N ALA A 465 -1.13 17.31 7.88
CA ALA A 465 -0.80 18.48 8.70
C ALA A 465 -1.27 19.78 8.03
N ALA A 466 -1.03 19.97 6.72
CA ALA A 466 -1.44 21.15 5.98
C ALA A 466 -2.97 21.27 5.90
N TRP A 467 -3.65 20.16 5.59
CA TRP A 467 -5.10 20.08 5.47
C TRP A 467 -5.78 20.45 6.79
N ARG A 468 -5.30 19.88 7.90
CA ARG A 468 -5.83 20.21 9.22
C ARG A 468 -5.57 21.67 9.59
N ALA A 469 -4.36 22.20 9.34
CA ALA A 469 -4.03 23.59 9.61
C ALA A 469 -4.89 24.59 8.82
N ALA A 470 -5.16 24.32 7.54
CA ALA A 470 -6.06 25.16 6.75
C ALA A 470 -7.51 25.16 7.30
N HIS A 471 -7.95 24.03 7.86
CA HIS A 471 -9.30 23.85 8.40
C HIS A 471 -9.48 24.27 9.87
N ASP A 472 -8.42 24.68 10.58
CA ASP A 472 -8.54 25.36 11.89
C ASP A 472 -9.25 26.72 11.79
N HIS A 473 -9.26 27.27 10.59
CA HIS A 473 -9.82 28.57 10.30
C HIS A 473 -11.12 28.42 9.52
N ARG A 474 -12.17 29.10 9.97
CA ARG A 474 -13.46 29.17 9.25
C ARG A 474 -13.36 30.04 7.99
N ARG A 475 -12.52 31.07 8.04
CA ARG A 475 -12.21 32.00 6.96
C ARG A 475 -11.37 31.35 5.87
N THR A 476 -11.31 31.96 4.68
CA THR A 476 -10.48 31.46 3.58
C THR A 476 -9.02 31.41 4.03
N CYS A 477 -8.44 30.22 4.04
CA CYS A 477 -7.14 29.94 4.64
C CYS A 477 -6.26 29.15 3.69
N VAL A 478 -4.96 29.46 3.71
CA VAL A 478 -3.91 28.68 3.05
C VAL A 478 -2.83 28.35 4.05
N ALA A 479 -2.46 27.08 4.13
CA ALA A 479 -1.37 26.58 4.93
C ALA A 479 -0.27 26.00 4.02
N VAL A 480 0.97 26.41 4.26
CA VAL A 480 2.16 25.86 3.61
C VAL A 480 2.97 25.11 4.66
N VAL A 481 3.14 23.80 4.48
CA VAL A 481 3.77 22.89 5.43
C VAL A 481 4.96 22.17 4.81
N LYS A 482 5.96 21.89 5.63
CA LYS A 482 7.07 21.01 5.28
C LYS A 482 7.53 20.26 6.52
N HIS A 483 7.65 18.94 6.42
CA HIS A 483 8.05 18.08 7.54
C HIS A 483 7.16 18.27 8.78
N ALA A 484 5.84 18.18 8.57
CA ALA A 484 4.76 18.31 9.56
C ALA A 484 4.72 19.63 10.35
N ASN A 485 5.44 20.66 9.89
CA ASN A 485 5.49 21.99 10.49
C ASN A 485 5.13 23.09 9.47
N PRO A 486 4.42 24.14 9.88
CA PRO A 486 4.06 25.23 8.98
C PRO A 486 5.27 26.11 8.64
N CYS A 487 5.52 26.30 7.35
CA CYS A 487 6.39 27.35 6.83
C CYS A 487 5.68 28.71 6.88
N GLY A 488 4.37 28.71 6.62
CA GLY A 488 3.53 29.88 6.77
C GLY A 488 2.06 29.55 6.61
N ILE A 489 1.21 30.30 7.31
CA ILE A 489 -0.24 30.19 7.27
C ILE A 489 -0.80 31.62 7.19
N ALA A 490 -1.86 31.82 6.43
CA ALA A 490 -2.57 33.09 6.40
C ALA A 490 -4.04 32.90 6.05
N VAL A 491 -4.85 33.88 6.47
CA VAL A 491 -6.27 33.97 6.10
C VAL A 491 -6.56 35.20 5.26
N SER A 492 -7.70 35.20 4.58
CA SER A 492 -8.27 36.36 3.90
C SER A 492 -9.78 36.42 4.15
N ASP A 493 -10.30 37.60 4.46
CA ASP A 493 -11.73 37.88 4.66
C ASP A 493 -12.49 38.03 3.34
N ALA A 494 -11.80 38.29 2.22
CA ALA A 494 -12.40 38.60 0.92
C ALA A 494 -12.72 37.36 0.07
N ASP A 495 -12.66 36.17 0.66
CA ASP A 495 -12.63 34.88 -0.06
C ASP A 495 -11.56 34.83 -1.17
N ASP A 496 -10.50 35.65 -1.05
CA ASP A 496 -9.36 35.66 -1.96
C ASP A 496 -8.30 34.65 -1.50
N VAL A 497 -8.44 33.42 -1.97
CA VAL A 497 -7.49 32.34 -1.68
C VAL A 497 -6.07 32.64 -2.23
N ALA A 498 -5.94 33.47 -3.27
CA ALA A 498 -4.66 33.87 -3.84
C ALA A 498 -3.95 34.92 -2.98
N GLU A 499 -4.69 35.77 -2.27
CA GLU A 499 -4.15 36.65 -1.24
C GLU A 499 -3.62 35.84 -0.06
N ALA A 500 -4.44 34.92 0.48
CA ALA A 500 -4.04 34.05 1.58
C ALA A 500 -2.78 33.24 1.24
N HIS A 501 -2.70 32.67 0.03
CA HIS A 501 -1.48 31.98 -0.42
C HIS A 501 -0.25 32.89 -0.45
N ARG A 502 -0.38 34.09 -1.03
CA ARG A 502 0.73 35.05 -1.12
C ARG A 502 1.24 35.45 0.26
N LYS A 503 0.33 35.75 1.20
CA LYS A 503 0.65 36.08 2.60
C LYS A 503 1.33 34.91 3.31
N ALA A 504 0.79 33.70 3.20
CA ALA A 504 1.38 32.49 3.79
C ALA A 504 2.79 32.20 3.24
N HIS A 505 2.98 32.31 1.92
CA HIS A 505 4.27 32.09 1.28
C HIS A 505 5.34 33.11 1.72
N GLN A 506 4.95 34.36 1.97
CA GLN A 506 5.86 35.43 2.41
C GLN A 506 6.43 35.22 3.81
N CYS A 507 5.82 34.38 4.66
CA CYS A 507 6.35 34.05 5.98
C CYS A 507 7.80 33.54 5.89
N ASP A 508 8.00 32.46 5.13
CA ASP A 508 9.30 31.83 4.89
C ASP A 508 9.34 31.22 3.47
N PRO A 509 9.62 32.04 2.43
CA PRO A 509 9.67 31.57 1.04
C PRO A 509 10.72 30.49 0.80
N VAL A 510 11.81 30.52 1.58
CA VAL A 510 12.91 29.55 1.46
C VAL A 510 12.46 28.17 1.93
N SER A 511 11.82 28.08 3.10
CA SER A 511 11.28 26.81 3.59
C SER A 511 10.09 26.31 2.76
N ALA A 512 9.27 27.21 2.23
CA ALA A 512 8.13 26.89 1.35
C ALA A 512 8.54 26.17 0.04
N PHE A 513 9.79 26.32 -0.40
CA PHE A 513 10.33 25.59 -1.55
C PHE A 513 10.33 24.07 -1.28
N GLY A 514 9.56 23.33 -2.08
CA GLY A 514 9.32 21.89 -1.92
C GLY A 514 8.34 21.55 -0.82
N GLY A 515 7.54 22.53 -0.37
CA GLY A 515 6.49 22.33 0.61
C GLY A 515 5.22 21.70 0.04
N VAL A 516 4.28 21.45 0.94
CA VAL A 516 2.91 21.03 0.68
C VAL A 516 1.98 22.18 0.99
N ILE A 517 1.09 22.49 0.05
CA ILE A 517 0.12 23.58 0.16
C ILE A 517 -1.27 22.97 0.34
N ALA A 518 -2.01 23.46 1.33
CA ALA A 518 -3.41 23.13 1.52
C ALA A 518 -4.26 24.39 1.66
N THR A 519 -5.51 24.31 1.20
CA THR A 519 -6.50 25.37 1.40
C THR A 519 -7.88 24.79 1.74
N ASN A 520 -8.66 25.52 2.54
CA ASN A 520 -10.02 25.16 2.91
C ASN A 520 -11.08 25.70 1.93
N ARG A 521 -10.66 26.23 0.78
CA ARG A 521 -11.50 26.73 -0.32
C ARG A 521 -11.03 26.20 -1.67
N GLU A 522 -11.86 26.38 -2.68
CA GLU A 522 -11.48 26.08 -4.07
C GLU A 522 -10.24 26.88 -4.49
N VAL A 523 -9.29 26.24 -5.18
CA VAL A 523 -8.11 26.91 -5.73
C VAL A 523 -8.51 27.70 -6.98
N SER A 524 -8.28 29.01 -6.93
CA SER A 524 -8.51 29.91 -8.08
C SER A 524 -7.37 29.86 -9.10
N VAL A 525 -7.64 30.33 -10.33
CA VAL A 525 -6.60 30.47 -11.37
C VAL A 525 -5.47 31.39 -10.90
N ALA A 526 -5.79 32.48 -10.20
CA ALA A 526 -4.80 33.41 -9.69
C ALA A 526 -3.86 32.75 -8.66
N MET A 527 -4.40 31.94 -7.75
CA MET A 527 -3.57 31.16 -6.81
C MET A 527 -2.75 30.10 -7.55
N ALA A 528 -3.35 29.42 -8.52
CA ALA A 528 -2.67 28.40 -9.31
C ALA A 528 -1.45 28.96 -10.07
N GLU A 529 -1.57 30.16 -10.65
CA GLU A 529 -0.44 30.83 -11.33
C GLU A 529 0.67 31.18 -10.32
N GLN A 530 0.33 31.67 -9.12
CA GLN A 530 1.33 31.90 -8.06
C GLN A 530 2.04 30.62 -7.64
N ILE A 531 1.30 29.51 -7.45
CA ILE A 531 1.89 28.21 -7.09
C ILE A 531 2.81 27.71 -8.22
N ALA A 532 2.44 27.92 -9.49
CA ALA A 532 3.23 27.48 -10.63
C ALA A 532 4.62 28.16 -10.72
N GLU A 533 4.82 29.30 -10.07
CA GLU A 533 6.13 29.96 -9.97
C GLU A 533 7.05 29.29 -8.93
N VAL A 534 6.47 28.56 -7.98
CA VAL A 534 7.19 27.92 -6.86
C VAL A 534 7.37 26.42 -7.12
N PHE A 535 8.45 25.84 -6.60
CA PHE A 535 8.56 24.38 -6.55
C PHE A 535 7.70 23.86 -5.40
N THR A 536 6.64 23.11 -5.72
CA THR A 536 5.68 22.55 -4.75
C THR A 536 5.55 21.05 -4.96
N GLU A 537 5.58 20.27 -3.88
CA GLU A 537 5.46 18.81 -3.93
C GLU A 537 3.99 18.35 -4.05
N VAL A 538 3.10 18.97 -3.27
CA VAL A 538 1.67 18.62 -3.18
C VAL A 538 0.83 19.89 -3.03
N VAL A 539 -0.32 19.92 -3.71
CA VAL A 539 -1.41 20.89 -3.52
C VAL A 539 -2.67 20.11 -3.17
N VAL A 540 -3.35 20.47 -2.07
CA VAL A 540 -4.60 19.84 -1.60
C VAL A 540 -5.68 20.90 -1.42
N ALA A 541 -6.85 20.64 -1.99
CA ALA A 541 -7.99 21.55 -1.92
C ALA A 541 -9.32 20.76 -1.92
N PRO A 542 -10.44 21.35 -1.48
CA PRO A 542 -11.76 20.78 -1.70
C PRO A 542 -12.18 20.76 -3.18
N GLY A 543 -11.59 21.64 -4.01
CA GLY A 543 -11.87 21.75 -5.43
C GLY A 543 -10.90 22.69 -6.15
N TYR A 544 -11.03 22.77 -7.48
CA TYR A 544 -10.23 23.65 -8.34
C TYR A 544 -11.16 24.34 -9.34
N ALA A 545 -11.05 25.66 -9.44
CA ALA A 545 -11.83 26.44 -10.38
C ALA A 545 -11.48 26.07 -11.83
N GLU A 546 -12.39 26.38 -12.77
CA GLU A 546 -12.14 26.19 -14.21
C GLU A 546 -10.84 26.90 -14.65
N GLY A 547 -9.92 26.16 -15.27
CA GLY A 547 -8.61 26.66 -15.68
C GLY A 547 -7.50 26.54 -14.63
N ALA A 548 -7.82 26.37 -13.34
CA ALA A 548 -6.80 26.33 -12.27
C ALA A 548 -6.00 25.02 -12.30
N LEU A 549 -6.67 23.90 -12.57
CA LEU A 549 -6.03 22.60 -12.67
C LEU A 549 -5.03 22.57 -13.84
N GLU A 550 -5.41 23.13 -14.99
CA GLU A 550 -4.58 23.22 -16.20
C GLU A 550 -3.29 24.02 -15.96
N VAL A 551 -3.38 25.10 -15.17
CA VAL A 551 -2.22 25.90 -14.76
C VAL A 551 -1.24 25.06 -13.95
N LEU A 552 -1.73 24.38 -12.92
CA LEU A 552 -0.89 23.56 -12.04
C LEU A 552 -0.29 22.36 -12.79
N GLN A 553 -1.04 21.76 -13.72
CA GLN A 553 -0.60 20.62 -14.53
C GLN A 553 0.60 20.93 -15.45
N ARG A 554 0.90 22.22 -15.71
CA ARG A 554 2.12 22.64 -16.41
C ARG A 554 3.39 22.11 -15.73
N LYS A 555 3.35 21.86 -14.40
CA LYS A 555 4.43 21.19 -13.67
C LYS A 555 4.20 19.68 -13.67
N LYS A 556 5.09 18.92 -14.32
CA LYS A 556 4.96 17.46 -14.46
C LYS A 556 4.84 16.69 -13.13
N ASN A 557 5.49 17.16 -12.07
CA ASN A 557 5.71 16.36 -10.86
C ASN A 557 4.79 16.70 -9.69
N VAL A 558 4.13 17.87 -9.69
CA VAL A 558 3.31 18.33 -8.58
C VAL A 558 2.10 17.43 -8.41
N ARG A 559 1.84 17.00 -7.18
CA ARG A 559 0.68 16.17 -6.85
C ARG A 559 -0.49 17.07 -6.55
N ILE A 560 -1.57 16.91 -7.30
CA ILE A 560 -2.76 17.75 -7.15
C ILE A 560 -3.86 16.86 -6.61
N LEU A 561 -4.34 17.15 -5.40
CA LEU A 561 -5.32 16.34 -4.69
C LEU A 561 -6.63 17.11 -4.49
N THR A 562 -7.75 16.40 -4.62
CA THR A 562 -9.04 16.82 -4.06
C THR A 562 -9.39 15.96 -2.85
N ALA A 563 -9.69 16.60 -1.73
CA ALA A 563 -10.04 15.93 -0.48
C ALA A 563 -11.33 16.52 0.11
N GLN A 564 -12.09 15.69 0.83
CA GLN A 564 -13.27 16.16 1.56
C GLN A 564 -12.85 16.89 2.84
N PRO A 565 -13.53 17.99 3.23
CA PRO A 565 -13.30 18.66 4.50
C PRO A 565 -13.34 17.70 5.70
N PRO A 566 -12.53 17.92 6.74
CA PRO A 566 -12.56 17.10 7.93
C PRO A 566 -13.91 17.23 8.65
N GLN A 567 -14.38 16.12 9.24
CA GLN A 567 -15.55 16.09 10.12
C GLN A 567 -15.15 16.43 11.56
N SER A 568 -16.08 16.98 12.35
CA SER A 568 -15.93 17.19 13.79
C SER A 568 -16.12 15.89 14.59
N GLY A 569 -15.70 15.89 15.86
CA GLY A 569 -15.77 14.77 16.79
C GLY A 569 -14.77 13.65 16.48
N ARG A 570 -13.66 13.97 15.82
CA ARG A 570 -12.67 12.96 15.41
C ARG A 570 -11.90 12.43 16.62
N VAL A 571 -11.61 11.13 16.60
CA VAL A 571 -10.67 10.51 17.54
C VAL A 571 -9.29 10.44 16.89
N GLU A 572 -8.28 10.89 17.63
CA GLU A 572 -6.88 10.72 17.25
C GLU A 572 -6.31 9.47 17.90
N MET A 573 -5.61 8.68 17.09
CA MET A 573 -4.92 7.47 17.52
C MET A 573 -3.41 7.67 17.43
N ARG A 574 -2.70 7.43 18.53
CA ARG A 574 -1.22 7.49 18.58
C ARG A 574 -0.66 6.17 19.07
N ALA A 575 0.02 5.45 18.19
CA ALA A 575 0.69 4.21 18.54
C ALA A 575 1.85 4.48 19.52
N ILE A 576 1.99 3.61 20.52
CA ILE A 576 3.11 3.56 21.45
C ILE A 576 3.65 2.13 21.53
N SER A 577 4.84 1.93 22.09
CA SER A 577 5.39 0.58 22.26
C SER A 577 4.45 -0.29 23.11
N GLY A 578 3.88 -1.32 22.48
CA GLY A 578 2.97 -2.26 23.15
C GLY A 578 1.50 -1.84 23.22
N GLY A 579 1.10 -0.69 22.64
CA GLY A 579 -0.29 -0.23 22.72
C GLY A 579 -0.64 1.00 21.89
N LEU A 580 -1.77 1.61 22.22
CA LEU A 580 -2.39 2.74 21.52
C LEU A 580 -2.92 3.76 22.53
N LEU A 581 -2.68 5.05 22.28
CA LEU A 581 -3.36 6.16 22.94
C LEU A 581 -4.49 6.66 22.05
N MET A 582 -5.63 7.01 22.65
CA MET A 582 -6.79 7.58 21.97
C MET A 582 -7.19 8.88 22.67
N GLN A 583 -7.47 9.93 21.92
CA GLN A 583 -7.94 11.22 22.42
C GLN A 583 -8.92 11.87 21.44
N GLY A 584 -9.75 12.82 21.90
CA GLY A 584 -10.48 13.69 20.99
C GLY A 584 -9.50 14.59 20.22
N ALA A 585 -9.81 14.88 18.96
CA ALA A 585 -9.05 15.84 18.18
C ALA A 585 -9.19 17.24 18.79
N ASP A 586 -8.09 17.98 18.86
CA ASP A 586 -8.12 19.41 19.17
C ASP A 586 -8.72 20.17 17.98
N GLU A 587 -9.95 20.68 18.15
CA GLU A 587 -10.76 21.40 17.16
C GLU A 587 -10.75 22.93 17.37
N ILE A 588 -10.05 23.42 18.40
CA ILE A 588 -9.95 24.85 18.74
C ILE A 588 -11.35 25.45 18.97
N ASP A 589 -12.10 24.78 19.85
CA ASP A 589 -13.48 25.05 20.23
C ASP A 589 -13.69 25.09 21.76
N ALA A 590 -12.60 25.15 22.54
CA ALA A 590 -12.68 25.31 23.99
C ALA A 590 -13.09 26.74 24.37
N ASP A 591 -13.52 26.93 25.62
CA ASP A 591 -14.02 28.23 26.10
C ASP A 591 -12.98 29.36 25.95
N GLY A 592 -11.70 29.04 26.13
CA GLY A 592 -10.59 29.99 25.95
C GLY A 592 -10.20 30.25 24.49
N ASP A 593 -10.83 29.62 23.51
CA ASP A 593 -10.55 29.84 22.08
C ASP A 593 -11.34 30.99 21.49
N ASP A 594 -12.38 31.44 22.19
CA ASP A 594 -13.12 32.65 21.87
C ASP A 594 -12.43 33.88 22.52
N PRO A 595 -11.98 34.87 21.73
CA PRO A 595 -11.30 36.05 22.28
C PRO A 595 -12.18 36.89 23.21
N SER A 596 -13.51 36.74 23.16
CA SER A 596 -14.43 37.41 24.09
C SER A 596 -14.32 36.88 25.53
N ASN A 597 -13.77 35.68 25.72
CA ASN A 597 -13.54 35.06 27.02
C ASN A 597 -12.12 35.31 27.57
N TRP A 598 -11.26 36.00 26.81
CA TRP A 598 -9.88 36.24 27.25
C TRP A 598 -9.79 37.26 28.38
N THR A 599 -8.87 37.02 29.30
CA THR A 599 -8.55 37.96 30.38
C THR A 599 -7.39 38.85 29.98
N LEU A 600 -7.60 40.17 29.94
CA LEU A 600 -6.52 41.16 29.81
C LEU A 600 -5.75 41.27 31.14
N ALA A 601 -4.57 40.66 31.23
CA ALA A 601 -3.76 40.64 32.46
C ALA A 601 -3.03 41.97 32.73
N CYS A 602 -2.58 42.66 31.67
CA CYS A 602 -2.01 44.01 31.75
C CYS A 602 -2.06 44.73 30.40
N GLY A 603 -1.85 46.04 30.42
CA GLY A 603 -1.93 46.92 29.25
C GLY A 603 -3.34 47.46 29.02
N ASP A 604 -3.49 48.28 27.98
CA ASP A 604 -4.80 48.73 27.50
C ASP A 604 -5.40 47.71 26.53
N PRO A 605 -6.74 47.62 26.42
CA PRO A 605 -7.38 46.82 25.38
C PRO A 605 -6.85 47.20 23.99
N VAL A 606 -6.60 46.19 23.16
CA VAL A 606 -6.06 46.39 21.82
C VAL A 606 -7.17 46.77 20.85
N ASP A 607 -6.81 47.35 19.70
CA ASP A 607 -7.78 47.60 18.63
C ASP A 607 -8.25 46.30 17.95
N GLU A 608 -9.35 46.40 17.21
CA GLU A 608 -9.96 45.25 16.52
C GLU A 608 -9.00 44.54 15.55
N ALA A 609 -8.11 45.28 14.88
CA ALA A 609 -7.15 44.68 13.95
C ALA A 609 -6.10 43.85 14.70
N THR A 610 -5.60 44.36 15.83
CA THR A 610 -4.66 43.64 16.70
C THR A 610 -5.33 42.46 17.39
N LEU A 611 -6.59 42.58 17.80
CA LEU A 611 -7.34 41.45 18.36
C LEU A 611 -7.54 40.33 17.33
N ARG A 612 -7.86 40.68 16.07
CA ARG A 612 -7.93 39.72 14.96
C ARG A 612 -6.59 39.02 14.71
N ASP A 613 -5.48 39.74 14.73
CA ASP A 613 -4.15 39.15 14.61
C ASP A 613 -3.83 38.21 15.78
N LEU A 614 -4.21 38.57 17.01
CA LEU A 614 -4.04 37.69 18.18
C LEU A 614 -4.90 36.43 18.07
N GLU A 615 -6.17 36.55 17.66
CA GLU A 615 -7.05 35.40 17.43
C GLU A 615 -6.49 34.49 16.34
N PHE A 616 -6.07 35.07 15.21
CA PHE A 616 -5.40 34.34 14.14
C PHE A 616 -4.15 33.63 14.67
N ALA A 617 -3.29 34.32 15.41
CA ALA A 617 -2.06 33.74 15.95
C ALA A 617 -2.36 32.60 16.95
N TRP A 618 -3.36 32.79 17.82
CA TRP A 618 -3.80 31.81 18.81
C TRP A 618 -4.24 30.51 18.13
N ARG A 619 -5.20 30.59 17.19
CA ARG A 619 -5.71 29.42 16.46
C ARG A 619 -4.60 28.74 15.66
N THR A 620 -3.76 29.52 14.97
CA THR A 620 -2.67 28.99 14.13
C THR A 620 -1.61 28.23 14.95
N CYS A 621 -1.39 28.62 16.20
CA CYS A 621 -0.37 28.02 17.06
C CYS A 621 -0.57 26.51 17.27
N ARG A 622 -1.82 26.02 17.23
CA ARG A 622 -2.19 24.58 17.31
C ARG A 622 -1.52 23.72 16.23
N ALA A 623 -1.26 24.29 15.04
CA ALA A 623 -0.58 23.57 13.96
C ALA A 623 0.93 23.45 14.14
N VAL A 624 1.52 24.22 15.05
CA VAL A 624 2.96 24.27 15.30
C VAL A 624 3.33 23.26 16.39
N LYS A 625 4.36 22.45 16.14
CA LYS A 625 4.83 21.49 17.15
C LYS A 625 5.40 22.21 18.38
N SER A 626 5.13 21.67 19.55
CA SER A 626 5.44 22.30 20.83
C SER A 626 6.91 22.15 21.25
N ASN A 627 7.46 23.06 22.05
CA ASN A 627 6.86 24.34 22.45
C ASN A 627 6.79 25.30 21.26
N ALA A 628 5.65 25.98 21.09
CA ALA A 628 5.42 26.86 19.96
C ALA A 628 5.30 28.33 20.37
N ILE A 629 5.95 29.20 19.59
CA ILE A 629 5.76 30.65 19.61
C ILE A 629 5.50 31.10 18.17
N LEU A 630 4.40 31.80 17.95
CA LEU A 630 3.97 32.24 16.63
C LEU A 630 3.79 33.75 16.61
N LEU A 631 4.49 34.43 15.70
CA LEU A 631 4.32 35.85 15.44
C LEU A 631 3.44 36.02 14.20
N ALA A 632 2.51 36.96 14.27
CA ALA A 632 1.61 37.27 13.17
C ALA A 632 1.42 38.78 12.99
N ASP A 633 1.16 39.17 11.75
CA ASP A 633 0.78 40.53 11.37
C ASP A 633 -0.10 40.46 10.12
N ASP A 634 -1.17 41.26 10.06
CA ASP A 634 -2.13 41.28 8.95
C ASP A 634 -2.69 39.87 8.62
N GLU A 635 -2.98 39.14 9.70
CA GLU A 635 -3.59 37.80 9.73
C GLU A 635 -2.81 36.76 8.92
N ALA A 636 -1.49 36.94 8.92
CA ALA A 636 -0.50 36.07 8.35
C ALA A 636 0.63 35.82 9.33
N THR A 637 1.16 34.60 9.33
CA THR A 637 2.37 34.29 10.10
C THR A 637 3.55 35.07 9.55
N VAL A 638 4.33 35.72 10.42
CA VAL A 638 5.58 36.39 10.04
C VAL A 638 6.81 35.70 10.61
N GLY A 639 6.68 34.95 11.71
CA GLY A 639 7.76 34.15 12.28
C GLY A 639 7.25 33.03 13.16
N VAL A 640 7.84 31.83 13.03
CA VAL A 640 7.38 30.63 13.75
C VAL A 640 8.54 29.93 14.45
N GLY A 641 8.46 29.87 15.78
CA GLY A 641 9.34 29.08 16.64
C GLY A 641 8.67 27.75 16.97
N MET A 642 9.21 26.65 16.46
CA MET A 642 8.56 25.33 16.45
C MET A 642 9.44 24.24 17.06
N GLY A 643 8.84 23.31 17.80
CA GLY A 643 9.42 22.03 18.20
C GLY A 643 10.57 22.11 19.20
N GLN A 644 10.67 23.21 19.98
CA GLN A 644 11.78 23.35 20.94
C GLN A 644 11.41 22.79 22.31
N VAL A 645 12.38 22.12 22.93
CA VAL A 645 12.27 21.63 24.31
C VAL A 645 12.14 22.80 25.30
N ASN A 646 12.71 23.96 24.98
CA ASN A 646 12.67 25.17 25.81
C ASN A 646 11.94 26.32 25.09
N ARG A 647 10.95 26.93 25.76
CA ARG A 647 10.11 28.00 25.20
C ARG A 647 10.87 29.27 24.84
N VAL A 648 11.94 29.62 25.57
CA VAL A 648 12.78 30.79 25.21
C VAL A 648 13.47 30.59 23.86
N ASP A 649 13.82 29.36 23.50
CA ASP A 649 14.44 29.06 22.21
C ASP A 649 13.42 29.12 21.08
N SER A 650 12.16 28.73 21.33
CA SER A 650 11.06 28.99 20.39
C SER A 650 10.86 30.49 20.18
N ALA A 651 10.86 31.30 21.24
CA ALA A 651 10.72 32.76 21.11
C ALA A 651 11.87 33.36 20.28
N ARG A 652 13.12 32.97 20.56
CA ARG A 652 14.30 33.41 19.79
C ARG A 652 14.20 33.00 18.32
N LEU A 653 13.79 31.76 18.05
CA LEU A 653 13.64 31.25 16.69
C LEU A 653 12.54 32.00 15.93
N ALA A 654 11.41 32.27 16.57
CA ALA A 654 10.30 32.99 15.96
C ALA A 654 10.69 34.42 15.59
N VAL A 655 11.34 35.15 16.52
CA VAL A 655 11.87 36.51 16.28
C VAL A 655 12.93 36.50 15.17
N SER A 656 13.87 35.56 15.21
CA SER A 656 14.94 35.44 14.21
C SER A 656 14.38 35.20 12.80
N ARG A 657 13.36 34.35 12.67
CA ARG A 657 12.68 34.07 11.39
C ARG A 657 11.84 35.25 10.88
N ALA A 658 11.21 35.99 11.79
CA ALA A 658 10.46 37.19 11.43
C ALA A 658 11.38 38.32 10.93
N GLY A 659 12.57 38.45 11.51
CA GLY A 659 13.50 39.53 11.20
C GLY A 659 12.89 40.89 11.55
N GLU A 660 12.95 41.85 10.63
CA GLU A 660 12.38 43.19 10.85
C GLU A 660 10.85 43.17 11.02
N ARG A 661 10.17 42.13 10.53
CA ARG A 661 8.72 41.95 10.67
C ARG A 661 8.29 41.56 12.09
N ALA A 662 9.23 41.26 12.99
CA ALA A 662 8.91 40.99 14.39
C ALA A 662 8.40 42.26 15.08
N ALA A 663 9.01 43.41 14.78
CA ALA A 663 8.62 44.68 15.34
C ALA A 663 7.23 45.06 14.84
N GLY A 664 6.34 45.37 15.77
CA GLY A 664 4.95 45.68 15.48
C GLY A 664 4.06 44.45 15.35
N SER A 665 4.55 43.22 15.19
CA SER A 665 3.71 42.00 15.14
C SER A 665 3.06 41.65 16.48
N VAL A 666 2.06 40.77 16.49
CA VAL A 666 1.56 40.12 17.72
C VAL A 666 2.24 38.77 17.93
N ALA A 667 2.16 38.21 19.14
CA ALA A 667 2.64 36.86 19.40
C ALA A 667 1.63 35.98 20.16
N ALA A 668 1.58 34.70 19.81
CA ALA A 668 0.86 33.66 20.55
C ALA A 668 1.84 32.58 21.07
N SER A 669 1.52 32.02 22.23
CA SER A 669 2.27 30.93 22.86
C SER A 669 1.34 29.75 23.16
N ASP A 670 1.61 28.56 22.63
CA ASP A 670 0.74 27.37 22.77
C ASP A 670 0.51 26.91 24.22
N ALA A 671 1.47 27.19 25.09
CA ALA A 671 1.42 26.98 26.53
C ALA A 671 1.90 28.24 27.28
N PHE A 672 1.73 28.28 28.59
CA PHE A 672 2.17 29.41 29.41
C PHE A 672 3.69 29.63 29.35
N PHE A 673 4.14 30.87 29.59
CA PHE A 673 5.55 31.18 29.83
C PHE A 673 5.95 30.72 31.24
N PRO A 674 6.89 29.76 31.39
CA PRO A 674 7.29 29.29 32.72
C PRO A 674 8.12 30.34 33.49
N PHE A 675 8.81 31.21 32.77
CA PHE A 675 9.59 32.34 33.28
C PHE A 675 9.43 33.54 32.34
N PRO A 676 9.74 34.77 32.80
CA PRO A 676 9.62 35.98 31.98
C PRO A 676 10.59 36.03 30.79
N ASP A 677 11.63 35.20 30.75
CA ASP A 677 12.70 35.26 29.75
C ASP A 677 12.21 35.00 28.32
N GLY A 678 11.32 34.03 28.13
CA GLY A 678 10.68 33.75 26.84
C GLY A 678 9.86 34.94 26.34
N LEU A 679 9.07 35.56 27.23
CA LEU A 679 8.31 36.76 26.90
C LEU A 679 9.23 37.95 26.61
N ARG A 680 10.29 38.13 27.41
CA ARG A 680 11.28 39.22 27.25
C ARG A 680 11.87 39.26 25.84
N VAL A 681 12.17 38.09 25.26
CA VAL A 681 12.66 37.99 23.88
C VAL A 681 11.70 38.62 22.87
N LEU A 682 10.38 38.45 23.09
CA LEU A 682 9.35 39.02 22.23
C LEU A 682 9.22 40.52 22.46
N LEU A 683 9.23 40.96 23.72
CA LEU A 683 9.17 42.37 24.10
C LEU A 683 10.35 43.16 23.52
N ASP A 684 11.57 42.62 23.65
CA ASP A 684 12.79 43.22 23.12
C ASP A 684 12.79 43.30 21.58
N ALA A 685 12.05 42.40 20.91
CA ALA A 685 11.84 42.41 19.47
C ALA A 685 10.74 43.40 19.01
N GLY A 686 10.03 44.04 19.96
CA GLY A 686 9.03 45.05 19.68
C GLY A 686 7.66 44.50 19.28
N VAL A 687 7.26 43.31 19.75
CA VAL A 687 5.89 42.83 19.55
C VAL A 687 4.88 43.77 20.23
N ARG A 688 3.73 44.01 19.58
CA ARG A 688 2.73 44.98 20.06
C ARG A 688 1.72 44.40 21.04
N ALA A 689 1.50 43.09 21.04
CA ALA A 689 0.61 42.40 21.96
C ALA A 689 0.94 40.89 22.03
N VAL A 690 0.60 40.24 23.15
CA VAL A 690 0.85 38.80 23.36
C VAL A 690 -0.38 38.10 23.91
N VAL A 691 -0.65 36.87 23.44
CA VAL A 691 -1.66 35.96 24.01
C VAL A 691 -1.01 34.63 24.44
N GLN A 692 -1.42 34.13 25.60
CA GLN A 692 -0.99 32.83 26.14
C GLN A 692 -2.09 32.22 27.02
N PRO A 693 -1.98 30.96 27.49
CA PRO A 693 -2.97 30.38 28.39
C PRO A 693 -2.99 30.99 29.79
N GLY A 694 -1.83 31.30 30.35
CA GLY A 694 -1.67 31.45 31.80
C GLY A 694 -1.75 30.10 32.55
N GLY A 695 -1.83 30.15 33.87
CA GLY A 695 -1.82 28.99 34.77
C GLY A 695 -0.45 28.66 35.38
N SER A 696 0.58 29.50 35.17
CA SER A 696 1.87 29.32 35.84
C SER A 696 1.81 29.88 37.27
N VAL A 697 2.52 29.24 38.20
CA VAL A 697 2.75 29.83 39.54
C VAL A 697 3.54 31.15 39.48
N ARG A 698 4.12 31.47 38.31
CA ARG A 698 4.89 32.70 38.03
C ARG A 698 4.21 33.64 37.04
N ASP A 699 2.91 33.49 36.78
CA ASP A 699 2.20 34.37 35.84
C ASP A 699 2.31 35.86 36.23
N GLU A 700 2.40 36.18 37.52
CA GLU A 700 2.59 37.54 38.00
C GLU A 700 3.95 38.13 37.56
N GLU A 701 5.03 37.34 37.60
CA GLU A 701 6.36 37.77 37.12
C GLU A 701 6.34 38.04 35.61
N VAL A 702 5.64 37.20 34.84
CA VAL A 702 5.49 37.33 33.37
C VAL A 702 4.65 38.57 33.04
N THR A 703 3.54 38.75 33.75
CA THR A 703 2.64 39.91 33.60
C THR A 703 3.35 41.21 33.96
N GLU A 704 4.18 41.22 35.00
CA GLU A 704 4.98 42.41 35.35
C GLU A 704 6.01 42.75 34.26
N ALA A 705 6.62 41.76 33.60
CA ALA A 705 7.52 42.00 32.49
C ALA A 705 6.80 42.65 31.28
N ALA A 706 5.60 42.17 30.93
CA ALA A 706 4.76 42.80 29.90
C ALA A 706 4.35 44.23 30.28
N ARG A 707 3.90 44.42 31.54
CA ARG A 707 3.51 45.73 32.09
C ARG A 707 4.65 46.72 32.03
N ALA A 708 5.86 46.31 32.42
CA ALA A 708 7.05 47.15 32.37
C ALA A 708 7.45 47.56 30.94
N ALA A 709 7.14 46.72 29.94
CA ALA A 709 7.34 47.02 28.53
C ALA A 709 6.17 47.77 27.88
N GLY A 710 5.05 47.96 28.59
CA GLY A 710 3.85 48.59 28.05
C GLY A 710 3.13 47.75 26.98
N VAL A 711 3.31 46.43 26.98
CA VAL A 711 2.72 45.51 25.99
C VAL A 711 1.50 44.80 26.57
N PRO A 712 0.32 44.86 25.93
CA PRO A 712 -0.86 44.12 26.35
C PRO A 712 -0.64 42.60 26.35
N LEU A 713 -1.09 41.94 27.43
CA LEU A 713 -0.99 40.50 27.61
C LEU A 713 -2.37 39.89 27.91
N TYR A 714 -2.80 38.95 27.08
CA TYR A 714 -4.06 38.21 27.23
C TYR A 714 -3.81 36.78 27.74
N LEU A 715 -4.69 36.33 28.64
CA LEU A 715 -4.73 34.97 29.17
C LEU A 715 -6.00 34.26 28.69
N THR A 716 -5.84 33.11 28.02
CA THR A 716 -6.96 32.34 27.43
C THR A 716 -7.51 31.27 28.37
N GLY A 717 -6.72 30.78 29.33
CA GLY A 717 -7.07 29.64 30.17
C GLY A 717 -7.10 28.28 29.44
N THR A 718 -6.79 28.24 28.14
CA THR A 718 -6.79 27.04 27.29
C THR A 718 -5.41 26.83 26.69
N ARG A 719 -4.96 25.58 26.48
CA ARG A 719 -3.64 25.24 25.90
C ARG A 719 -3.78 24.33 24.68
N HIS A 720 -2.87 24.44 23.73
CA HIS A 720 -2.85 23.62 22.51
C HIS A 720 -1.48 22.96 22.28
N PHE A 721 -1.10 22.00 23.14
CA PHE A 721 0.12 21.22 22.91
C PHE A 721 -0.04 20.28 21.70
N ALA A 722 0.92 20.31 20.78
CA ALA A 722 0.95 19.43 19.61
C ALA A 722 2.33 18.77 19.46
N HIS A 723 2.37 17.45 19.28
CA HIS A 723 3.61 16.67 19.22
C HIS A 723 3.62 15.67 18.06
#